data_AF-A0A8H4ND84-F1
#
_entry.id   AF-A0A8H4ND84-F1
#
_cell.length_a   1.000
_cell.length_b   1.000
_cell.length_c   1.000
_cell.angle_alpha   90.00
_cell.angle_beta   90.00
_cell.angle_gamma   90.00
#
_symmetry.space_group_name_H-M   'P 1'
#
loop_
_entity.id
_entity.type
_entity.pdbx_description
1 polymer ?
#
loop_
_entity_poly.entity_id
_entity_poly.type
_entity_poly.pdbx_seq_one_letter_code
_entity_poly.pdbx_strand_id
1 'polypeptide(L)'
;MGDYYHHFLSSMSGAGMNPATSPEEMLDPRMHGAPIPMVSAPLPGPYQQLGYFTGFPDPMMFNQNKSQKARRKSAAGTPTAVDHVKHRRTRSGCFMCRSRRVKCDETRPICERCKKGNRECVYPDPPSSKGSSASSGKSKDTATSAQQTSPTSSKSEDDEDTEQESKLEMIVDEDEDTEDQTKSSVLSRQSKSVSPSTATATPSSLAAVYSSSEFPIQTGEADWSHLPPEYQQGLSFFVENLNHFNYCIPLDSDGFFTKILPNMATRHEPLLNALVGFSAYHITLRNPQGKLQDFLQYYNKSVTQLLGLFKRREKPNVATLLTILQLATIEEYFGDWVNLMGHQKAAFEIITSIFTPQTVMQTPVGRMCLSWYARFDNFVALMGGFPTDLPREWFQAMLDFYQSGIASNPDELHWKIDAWSARLRLISYDMSILFARGSRGQISQEDFVKEHELLNQQLIEWKEKRDPALQDPKYLIKDFPPAETLDPDDFVNPYTVGILYDFPLFDVTVLCAEWNSIMIMHKCQSSGMRPDQLFADLNRHAYRTCQYFETLEFWPSTPRGVLVLIQACIAIAALFCPQDERHHMWFRRKFALLETMGYIHPLPLRIKMAELFREPDCVNWWLPNEEGFSPVLQEIRNFADERNAAAVTAQQESVREVRHIFAKMSLMDDANAPSSSSPDSASGPSVDSSSAKR
;
A
#
# COMPACT_ATOMS: atom_id res chain seq x y z
N MET A 1 11.58 -14.82 0.60
CA MET A 1 11.24 -15.50 -0.67
C MET A 1 10.06 -16.42 -0.47
N GLY A 2 10.23 -17.75 -0.43
CA GLY A 2 9.08 -18.68 -0.38
C GLY A 2 8.05 -18.37 0.73
N ASP A 3 8.42 -18.61 1.98
CA ASP A 3 7.44 -18.83 3.06
C ASP A 3 6.53 -17.63 3.36
N TYR A 4 7.07 -16.41 3.55
CA TYR A 4 6.26 -15.22 3.88
C TYR A 4 5.24 -14.90 2.79
N TYR A 5 5.68 -14.78 1.54
CA TYR A 5 4.77 -14.39 0.45
C TYR A 5 3.81 -15.51 0.06
N HIS A 6 4.25 -16.78 0.17
CA HIS A 6 3.35 -17.93 0.06
C HIS A 6 2.26 -17.90 1.14
N HIS A 7 2.61 -17.63 2.42
CA HIS A 7 1.62 -17.49 3.49
C HIS A 7 0.67 -16.30 3.27
N PHE A 8 1.20 -15.16 2.81
CA PHE A 8 0.41 -13.98 2.44
C PHE A 8 -0.63 -14.32 1.36
N LEU A 9 -0.20 -14.81 0.18
CA LEU A 9 -1.10 -15.18 -0.91
C LEU A 9 -2.07 -16.32 -0.51
N SER A 10 -1.63 -17.28 0.30
CA SER A 10 -2.51 -18.34 0.84
C SER A 10 -3.59 -17.81 1.79
N SER A 11 -3.37 -16.69 2.48
CA SER A 11 -4.41 -16.04 3.28
C SER A 11 -5.41 -15.25 2.43
N MET A 12 -4.96 -14.70 1.29
CA MET A 12 -5.83 -14.06 0.30
C MET A 12 -6.68 -15.08 -0.48
N SER A 13 -6.12 -16.24 -0.83
CA SER A 13 -6.80 -17.24 -1.67
C SER A 13 -7.79 -18.15 -0.91
N GLY A 14 -8.21 -17.78 0.30
CA GLY A 14 -9.19 -18.49 1.13
C GLY A 14 -8.81 -19.92 1.58
N ALA A 15 -7.64 -20.43 1.20
CA ALA A 15 -7.28 -21.86 1.20
C ALA A 15 -6.97 -22.48 2.58
N GLY A 16 -7.57 -21.92 3.64
CA GLY A 16 -7.45 -22.38 5.02
C GLY A 16 -8.68 -22.09 5.89
N MET A 17 -9.77 -21.54 5.33
CA MET A 17 -11.04 -21.39 6.05
C MET A 17 -11.96 -22.57 5.76
N ASN A 18 -12.19 -23.43 6.76
CA ASN A 18 -13.37 -24.28 6.79
C ASN A 18 -14.62 -23.39 6.93
N PRO A 19 -15.78 -23.76 6.35
CA PRO A 19 -17.01 -22.98 6.44
C PRO A 19 -17.49 -22.82 7.89
N ALA A 20 -18.25 -21.74 8.12
CA ALA A 20 -18.52 -21.20 9.44
C ALA A 20 -19.38 -22.09 10.36
N THR A 21 -19.15 -21.95 11.67
CA THR A 21 -20.09 -22.38 12.72
C THR A 21 -21.27 -21.39 12.85
N SER A 22 -22.44 -21.91 13.24
CA SER A 22 -23.74 -21.22 13.19
C SER A 22 -23.81 -19.85 13.90
N PRO A 23 -24.55 -18.86 13.37
CA PRO A 23 -24.74 -17.55 13.99
C PRO A 23 -25.90 -17.53 15.00
N GLU A 24 -25.63 -17.77 16.29
CA GLU A 24 -26.70 -17.69 17.33
C GLU A 24 -26.28 -17.10 18.69
N GLU A 25 -25.03 -16.62 18.87
CA GLU A 25 -24.53 -16.04 20.14
C GLU A 25 -24.30 -14.51 20.07
N MET A 26 -25.35 -13.71 19.85
CA MET A 26 -25.25 -12.23 19.87
C MET A 26 -26.43 -11.49 20.56
N LEU A 27 -26.93 -11.98 21.71
CA LEU A 27 -27.90 -11.24 22.54
C LEU A 27 -27.71 -11.43 24.07
N ASP A 28 -27.04 -10.47 24.74
CA ASP A 28 -27.30 -10.16 26.17
C ASP A 28 -26.93 -8.68 26.50
N PRO A 29 -27.90 -7.82 26.88
CA PRO A 29 -27.65 -6.42 27.22
C PRO A 29 -27.92 -6.07 28.71
N ARG A 30 -26.89 -5.78 29.52
CA ARG A 30 -27.03 -5.16 30.87
C ARG A 30 -25.73 -4.61 31.50
N MET A 31 -25.66 -3.28 31.71
CA MET A 31 -25.53 -2.59 33.02
C MET A 31 -25.00 -1.13 32.91
N HIS A 32 -25.22 -0.33 33.96
CA HIS A 32 -24.91 1.11 34.00
C HIS A 32 -23.56 1.44 34.69
N GLY A 33 -23.02 2.63 34.41
CA GLY A 33 -21.71 3.09 34.88
C GLY A 33 -21.70 3.91 36.18
N ALA A 34 -20.53 4.49 36.49
CA ALA A 34 -20.29 5.41 37.60
C ALA A 34 -19.15 6.42 37.25
N PRO A 35 -19.11 7.63 37.83
CA PRO A 35 -18.19 8.71 37.40
C PRO A 35 -16.85 8.75 38.18
N ILE A 36 -15.87 9.48 37.62
CA ILE A 36 -14.55 9.76 38.20
C ILE A 36 -14.30 11.29 38.18
N PRO A 37 -13.72 11.92 39.22
CA PRO A 37 -13.71 13.38 39.36
C PRO A 37 -12.60 14.10 38.58
N MET A 38 -12.93 15.31 38.11
CA MET A 38 -12.00 16.27 37.48
C MET A 38 -11.20 17.07 38.51
N VAL A 39 -9.94 17.37 38.21
CA VAL A 39 -9.12 18.36 38.91
C VAL A 39 -8.63 19.39 37.90
N SER A 40 -9.03 20.66 38.07
CA SER A 40 -8.78 21.73 37.11
C SER A 40 -7.37 22.32 37.24
N ALA A 41 -6.65 22.40 36.11
CA ALA A 41 -5.42 23.18 35.95
C ALA A 41 -5.64 24.32 34.90
N PRO A 42 -4.81 25.38 34.88
CA PRO A 42 -5.06 26.54 34.01
C PRO A 42 -4.83 26.24 32.52
N LEU A 43 -5.71 26.77 31.66
CA LEU A 43 -5.65 26.62 30.20
C LEU A 43 -4.59 27.54 29.55
N PRO A 44 -3.74 27.03 28.64
CA PRO A 44 -3.01 27.82 27.66
C PRO A 44 -3.93 28.35 26.52
N GLY A 45 -3.40 29.25 25.68
CA GLY A 45 -4.15 29.86 24.58
C GLY A 45 -4.26 28.99 23.30
N PRO A 46 -5.29 29.19 22.46
CA PRO A 46 -5.72 28.24 21.42
C PRO A 46 -4.85 28.15 20.15
N TYR A 47 -3.56 28.52 20.20
CA TYR A 47 -2.68 28.61 19.02
C TYR A 47 -1.34 27.85 19.16
N GLN A 48 -1.19 26.99 20.17
CA GLN A 48 0.08 26.28 20.42
C GLN A 48 0.20 24.87 19.79
N GLN A 49 -0.86 24.33 19.18
CA GLN A 49 -0.91 22.90 18.80
C GLN A 49 -0.71 22.55 17.31
N LEU A 50 -0.14 23.43 16.47
CA LEU A 50 0.17 23.07 15.07
C LEU A 50 1.49 22.30 14.87
N GLY A 51 2.26 22.00 15.92
CA GLY A 51 3.53 21.25 15.80
C GLY A 51 3.39 19.73 15.54
N TYR A 52 2.19 19.17 15.69
CA TYR A 52 1.99 17.72 15.87
C TYR A 52 1.99 16.87 14.59
N PHE A 53 1.99 17.46 13.39
CA PHE A 53 2.05 16.71 12.11
C PHE A 53 3.40 15.99 11.87
N THR A 54 4.42 16.28 12.71
CA THR A 54 5.84 16.03 12.43
C THR A 54 6.44 14.82 13.16
N GLY A 55 5.74 14.25 14.16
CA GLY A 55 6.24 13.13 14.95
C GLY A 55 7.32 13.47 15.99
N PHE A 56 7.66 14.74 16.18
CA PHE A 56 8.50 15.18 17.32
C PHE A 56 7.64 15.51 18.55
N PRO A 57 8.12 15.24 19.78
CA PRO A 57 7.49 15.73 20.99
C PRO A 57 7.67 17.25 21.13
N ASP A 58 6.65 17.91 21.68
CA ASP A 58 6.57 19.36 21.88
C ASP A 58 7.83 19.94 22.60
N PRO A 59 8.39 21.08 22.17
CA PRO A 59 9.66 21.57 22.72
C PRO A 59 9.56 21.87 24.21
N MET A 60 10.29 21.09 25.03
CA MET A 60 10.38 21.35 26.47
C MET A 60 11.06 22.70 26.72
N MET A 61 10.25 23.75 26.91
CA MET A 61 10.68 25.11 27.18
C MET A 61 11.56 25.15 28.44
N PHE A 62 12.88 25.26 28.22
CA PHE A 62 13.81 25.63 29.28
C PHE A 62 13.46 27.02 29.80
N ASN A 63 12.90 27.09 31.00
CA ASN A 63 12.86 28.34 31.76
C ASN A 63 13.22 28.10 33.23
N GLN A 64 13.93 29.06 33.82
CA GLN A 64 14.78 28.80 34.99
C GLN A 64 14.09 29.06 36.32
N ASN A 65 14.54 28.34 37.35
CA ASN A 65 14.57 28.74 38.75
C ASN A 65 13.27 29.26 39.40
N LYS A 66 12.61 28.36 40.16
CA LYS A 66 12.25 28.70 41.55
C LYS A 66 12.84 27.69 42.51
N SER A 67 13.33 28.21 43.64
CA SER A 67 14.20 27.51 44.59
C SER A 67 13.46 26.79 45.72
N GLN A 68 14.19 25.92 46.42
CA GLN A 68 13.81 25.20 47.66
C GLN A 68 12.95 23.93 47.44
N LYS A 69 13.11 22.85 48.22
CA LYS A 69 13.92 22.64 49.45
C LYS A 69 14.60 21.26 49.42
N ALA A 70 15.79 21.15 50.02
CA ALA A 70 16.60 19.93 49.96
C ALA A 70 16.20 18.87 51.01
N ARG A 71 16.40 17.59 50.69
CA ARG A 71 16.62 16.53 51.69
C ARG A 71 17.78 15.62 51.26
N ARG A 72 18.84 15.60 52.06
CA ARG A 72 20.09 14.86 51.80
C ARG A 72 19.92 13.36 52.08
N LYS A 73 20.60 12.50 51.31
CA LYS A 73 21.41 11.40 51.89
C LYS A 73 22.55 10.94 50.96
N SER A 74 23.75 10.88 51.56
CA SER A 74 25.02 10.38 51.04
C SER A 74 25.07 8.83 51.05
N ALA A 75 26.02 8.10 50.43
CA ALA A 75 26.96 8.33 49.31
C ALA A 75 27.77 7.02 49.04
N ALA A 76 28.63 7.04 48.00
CA ALA A 76 29.76 6.12 47.72
C ALA A 76 29.46 4.68 47.26
N GLY A 77 30.31 4.13 46.36
CA GLY A 77 30.33 2.69 46.04
C GLY A 77 30.60 2.26 44.58
N THR A 78 31.77 2.54 44.02
CA THR A 78 32.40 1.72 42.95
C THR A 78 33.54 0.89 43.56
N PRO A 79 34.09 -0.18 42.92
CA PRO A 79 33.88 -0.66 41.54
C PRO A 79 33.59 -2.18 41.40
N THR A 80 33.30 -2.66 40.19
CA THR A 80 34.00 -3.77 39.46
C THR A 80 33.22 -4.19 38.20
N ALA A 81 33.90 -4.83 37.24
CA ALA A 81 33.30 -5.33 36.00
C ALA A 81 33.03 -6.84 36.05
N VAL A 82 31.99 -7.31 35.35
CA VAL A 82 31.68 -8.74 35.15
C VAL A 82 31.07 -8.94 33.75
N ASP A 83 31.45 -10.02 33.06
CA ASP A 83 30.96 -10.36 31.72
C ASP A 83 29.45 -10.59 31.60
N HIS A 84 28.88 -10.17 30.46
CA HIS A 84 27.52 -10.54 30.06
C HIS A 84 27.47 -11.99 29.51
N VAL A 85 27.44 -12.95 30.43
CA VAL A 85 27.18 -14.37 30.12
C VAL A 85 25.82 -14.53 29.44
N LYS A 86 25.80 -15.16 28.24
CA LYS A 86 24.57 -15.42 27.47
C LYS A 86 23.61 -16.33 28.25
N HIS A 87 22.44 -15.81 28.65
CA HIS A 87 21.44 -16.57 29.41
C HIS A 87 20.77 -17.69 28.59
N ARG A 88 21.29 -18.91 28.78
CA ARG A 88 20.72 -20.18 28.32
C ARG A 88 19.31 -20.41 28.92
N ARG A 89 18.28 -20.51 28.07
CA ARG A 89 16.88 -20.81 28.49
C ARG A 89 16.80 -22.15 29.23
N THR A 90 16.13 -22.21 30.38
CA THR A 90 15.87 -23.48 31.10
C THR A 90 14.81 -24.31 30.36
N ARG A 91 14.90 -25.65 30.48
CA ARG A 91 14.00 -26.59 29.78
C ARG A 91 12.78 -27.01 30.62
N SER A 92 12.65 -26.49 31.84
CA SER A 92 11.81 -27.00 32.93
C SER A 92 10.62 -26.10 33.33
N GLY A 93 10.57 -24.85 32.87
CA GLY A 93 9.43 -23.95 33.11
C GLY A 93 8.10 -24.42 32.50
N CYS A 94 6.98 -23.98 33.10
CA CYS A 94 5.62 -24.36 32.67
C CYS A 94 5.27 -23.85 31.27
N PHE A 95 4.31 -24.48 30.60
CA PHE A 95 3.91 -24.15 29.23
C PHE A 95 3.44 -22.69 29.09
N MET A 96 2.68 -22.18 30.06
CA MET A 96 2.16 -20.81 30.06
C MET A 96 3.29 -19.75 30.10
N CYS A 97 4.32 -19.94 30.93
CA CYS A 97 5.48 -19.04 30.95
C CYS A 97 6.35 -19.17 29.68
N ARG A 98 6.50 -20.40 29.15
CA ARG A 98 7.23 -20.66 27.90
C ARG A 98 6.59 -19.99 26.69
N SER A 99 5.28 -20.16 26.50
CA SER A 99 4.50 -19.52 25.43
C SER A 99 4.68 -18.00 25.45
N ARG A 100 4.51 -17.40 26.63
CA ARG A 100 4.71 -15.96 26.87
C ARG A 100 6.19 -15.49 26.84
N ARG A 101 7.14 -16.39 26.56
CA ARG A 101 8.60 -16.12 26.53
C ARG A 101 9.18 -15.49 27.81
N VAL A 102 8.53 -15.67 28.97
CA VAL A 102 8.96 -15.11 30.27
C VAL A 102 9.64 -16.15 31.16
N LYS A 103 10.53 -15.69 32.06
CA LYS A 103 11.15 -16.57 33.07
C LYS A 103 10.09 -17.13 34.02
N CYS A 104 10.01 -18.46 34.10
CA CYS A 104 9.26 -19.18 35.11
C CYS A 104 10.06 -19.20 36.42
N ASP A 105 9.38 -19.14 37.57
CA ASP A 105 9.95 -19.38 38.90
C ASP A 105 10.00 -20.88 39.27
N GLU A 106 9.44 -21.74 38.42
CA GLU A 106 9.47 -23.22 38.49
C GLU A 106 8.85 -23.82 39.78
N THR A 107 8.16 -23.02 40.60
CA THR A 107 7.41 -23.51 41.78
C THR A 107 6.17 -24.32 41.38
N ARG A 108 5.86 -25.36 42.17
CA ARG A 108 4.78 -26.32 41.92
C ARG A 108 3.80 -26.34 43.11
N PRO A 109 2.50 -26.60 42.91
CA PRO A 109 1.85 -26.99 41.64
C PRO A 109 1.69 -25.84 40.64
N ILE A 110 1.52 -24.60 41.10
CA ILE A 110 1.29 -23.41 40.26
C ILE A 110 2.41 -22.40 40.50
N CYS A 111 3.07 -21.94 39.43
CA CYS A 111 4.14 -20.94 39.54
C CYS A 111 3.60 -19.57 39.98
N GLU A 112 4.39 -18.80 40.72
CA GLU A 112 4.04 -17.46 41.24
C GLU A 112 3.47 -16.55 40.14
N ARG A 113 4.04 -16.61 38.93
CA ARG A 113 3.66 -15.78 37.79
C ARG A 113 2.33 -16.19 37.13
N CYS A 114 1.95 -17.47 37.22
CA CYS A 114 0.61 -17.92 36.79
C CYS A 114 -0.43 -17.69 37.89
N LYS A 115 -0.06 -17.90 39.17
CA LYS A 115 -0.91 -17.59 40.34
C LYS A 115 -1.33 -16.12 40.36
N LYS A 116 -0.38 -15.19 40.22
CA LYS A 116 -0.64 -13.74 40.16
C LYS A 116 -1.38 -13.29 38.90
N GLY A 117 -1.35 -14.09 37.83
CA GLY A 117 -2.06 -13.82 36.59
C GLY A 117 -3.41 -14.53 36.45
N ASN A 118 -3.84 -15.27 37.47
CA ASN A 118 -4.96 -16.23 37.47
C ASN A 118 -5.01 -17.13 36.21
N ARG A 119 -3.92 -17.85 35.93
CA ARG A 119 -3.77 -18.69 34.72
C ARG A 119 -3.46 -20.14 35.04
N GLU A 120 -3.93 -21.02 34.17
CA GLU A 120 -3.55 -22.43 34.16
C GLU A 120 -2.01 -22.58 34.04
N CYS A 121 -1.45 -23.55 34.78
CA CYS A 121 -0.01 -23.68 34.97
C CYS A 121 0.47 -25.13 34.78
N VAL A 122 0.16 -25.71 33.62
CA VAL A 122 0.63 -27.06 33.26
C VAL A 122 2.16 -27.07 33.08
N TYR A 123 2.82 -28.05 33.70
CA TYR A 123 4.23 -28.37 33.47
C TYR A 123 4.35 -29.58 32.53
N PRO A 124 5.39 -29.67 31.69
CA PRO A 124 5.66 -30.88 30.92
C PRO A 124 6.07 -32.04 31.85
N ASP A 125 5.55 -33.23 31.56
CA ASP A 125 5.95 -34.47 32.21
C ASP A 125 7.38 -34.89 31.83
N PRO A 126 8.09 -35.60 32.73
CA PRO A 126 9.40 -36.16 32.43
C PRO A 126 9.26 -37.30 31.40
N PRO A 127 10.07 -37.33 30.32
CA PRO A 127 9.98 -38.38 29.31
C PRO A 127 10.42 -39.73 29.89
N SER A 128 9.55 -40.72 29.82
CA SER A 128 9.86 -42.11 30.18
C SER A 128 10.85 -42.74 29.19
N SER A 129 11.81 -43.50 29.71
CA SER A 129 12.84 -44.16 28.91
C SER A 129 12.33 -45.44 28.25
N LYS A 130 12.69 -45.66 26.98
CA LYS A 130 12.37 -46.89 26.24
C LYS A 130 13.26 -48.05 26.72
N GLY A 131 12.65 -49.14 27.17
CA GLY A 131 13.27 -50.48 27.24
C GLY A 131 13.01 -51.24 25.94
N SER A 132 13.87 -52.21 25.59
CA SER A 132 13.84 -52.89 24.29
C SER A 132 13.49 -54.38 24.37
N SER A 133 13.08 -54.92 23.21
CA SER A 133 13.20 -56.32 22.77
C SER A 133 12.44 -57.45 23.51
N ALA A 134 11.41 -57.94 22.81
CA ALA A 134 11.31 -59.31 22.27
C ALA A 134 10.48 -60.42 22.98
N SER A 135 9.59 -60.98 22.13
CA SER A 135 9.16 -62.39 22.05
C SER A 135 7.84 -62.84 22.71
N SER A 136 7.23 -63.81 22.02
CA SER A 136 6.38 -64.89 22.54
C SER A 136 4.92 -64.60 22.97
N GLY A 137 3.97 -65.33 22.35
CA GLY A 137 2.81 -65.86 23.09
C GLY A 137 1.41 -65.55 22.55
N LYS A 138 0.88 -66.48 21.75
CA LYS A 138 -0.53 -66.64 21.31
C LYS A 138 -1.61 -66.47 22.41
N SER A 139 -2.86 -66.31 21.93
CA SER A 139 -4.14 -66.73 22.56
C SER A 139 -4.71 -65.85 23.69
N LYS A 140 -6.04 -65.77 23.91
CA LYS A 140 -7.25 -65.95 23.06
C LYS A 140 -8.47 -65.43 23.86
N ASP A 141 -9.60 -65.19 23.18
CA ASP A 141 -10.99 -65.22 23.72
C ASP A 141 -11.47 -64.26 24.83
N THR A 142 -12.59 -63.58 24.52
CA THR A 142 -13.76 -63.34 25.41
C THR A 142 -13.65 -62.41 26.66
N ALA A 143 -14.72 -61.79 27.15
CA ALA A 143 -16.01 -61.33 26.56
C ALA A 143 -16.82 -60.54 27.61
N THR A 144 -17.79 -59.72 27.16
CA THR A 144 -18.96 -59.22 27.95
C THR A 144 -18.65 -58.36 29.19
N SER A 145 -19.58 -57.57 29.76
CA SER A 145 -20.98 -57.22 29.45
C SER A 145 -21.19 -55.74 29.81
N ALA A 146 -21.97 -54.93 29.06
CA ALA A 146 -23.41 -54.68 29.26
C ALA A 146 -23.75 -53.86 30.55
N GLN A 147 -24.82 -53.07 30.66
CA GLN A 147 -26.06 -52.96 29.86
C GLN A 147 -26.84 -51.65 30.20
N GLN A 148 -27.97 -51.41 29.51
CA GLN A 148 -29.13 -50.55 29.92
C GLN A 148 -28.94 -49.01 29.88
N THR A 149 -29.93 -48.16 29.55
CA THR A 149 -31.27 -48.33 28.92
C THR A 149 -31.78 -46.99 28.33
N SER A 150 -32.53 -47.04 27.23
CA SER A 150 -33.43 -45.95 26.75
C SER A 150 -34.81 -46.03 27.45
N PRO A 151 -35.76 -45.07 27.26
CA PRO A 151 -36.66 -45.17 26.09
C PRO A 151 -37.31 -43.87 25.54
N THR A 152 -37.73 -43.93 24.25
CA THR A 152 -38.93 -43.31 23.61
C THR A 152 -39.14 -41.77 23.68
N SER A 153 -39.56 -41.04 22.63
CA SER A 153 -40.24 -41.37 21.34
C SER A 153 -39.70 -40.43 20.22
N SER A 154 -40.17 -40.32 18.96
CA SER A 154 -41.42 -40.78 18.31
C SER A 154 -41.24 -40.95 16.76
N LYS A 155 -42.35 -40.86 16.00
CA LYS A 155 -42.50 -40.90 14.53
C LYS A 155 -42.69 -39.48 13.93
N SER A 156 -42.70 -39.22 12.62
CA SER A 156 -42.96 -40.06 11.42
C SER A 156 -42.14 -39.53 10.21
N GLU A 157 -41.55 -40.38 9.34
CA GLU A 157 -42.14 -40.92 8.08
C GLU A 157 -42.47 -39.80 7.06
N ASP A 158 -41.88 -39.73 5.86
CA ASP A 158 -40.91 -40.61 5.14
C ASP A 158 -39.71 -39.74 4.60
N ASP A 159 -38.83 -40.06 3.63
CA ASP A 159 -38.76 -41.06 2.55
C ASP A 159 -37.28 -41.29 2.08
N GLU A 160 -37.04 -42.17 1.09
CA GLU A 160 -35.74 -42.68 0.55
C GLU A 160 -35.28 -41.95 -0.75
N ASP A 161 -34.16 -42.23 -1.45
CA ASP A 161 -32.73 -42.52 -1.20
C ASP A 161 -32.07 -42.58 -2.64
N THR A 162 -30.77 -42.66 -2.99
CA THR A 162 -29.46 -42.93 -2.34
C THR A 162 -28.34 -42.22 -3.12
N GLU A 163 -27.23 -41.82 -2.48
CA GLU A 163 -25.93 -41.58 -3.15
C GLU A 163 -24.94 -42.72 -2.84
N GLN A 164 -24.14 -43.16 -3.82
CA GLN A 164 -23.23 -44.31 -3.64
C GLN A 164 -21.80 -44.02 -4.12
N GLU A 165 -20.88 -43.82 -3.16
CA GLU A 165 -19.45 -43.71 -3.42
C GLU A 165 -18.85 -45.00 -4.00
N SER A 166 -17.89 -44.87 -4.93
CA SER A 166 -16.89 -45.93 -5.18
C SER A 166 -15.53 -45.39 -5.64
N LYS A 167 -14.71 -45.05 -4.65
CA LYS A 167 -13.27 -45.38 -4.51
C LYS A 167 -12.42 -45.62 -5.78
N LEU A 168 -11.34 -44.84 -5.90
CA LEU A 168 -10.22 -45.01 -6.85
C LEU A 168 -9.41 -46.31 -6.67
N GLU A 169 -9.00 -46.91 -7.79
CA GLU A 169 -7.80 -47.76 -7.96
C GLU A 169 -7.17 -47.39 -9.32
N MET A 170 -5.96 -46.83 -9.37
CA MET A 170 -4.62 -47.46 -9.46
C MET A 170 -4.04 -47.37 -10.89
N ILE A 171 -2.71 -47.22 -10.97
CA ILE A 171 -1.95 -46.93 -12.20
C ILE A 171 -1.41 -48.25 -12.79
N VAL A 172 -1.29 -48.31 -14.11
CA VAL A 172 -0.46 -49.28 -14.84
C VAL A 172 0.45 -48.49 -15.78
N ASP A 173 1.76 -48.73 -15.69
CA ASP A 173 2.78 -48.24 -16.61
C ASP A 173 3.01 -49.30 -17.71
N GLU A 174 3.17 -48.90 -18.97
CA GLU A 174 3.64 -49.75 -20.07
C GLU A 174 4.71 -49.02 -20.90
N ASP A 175 5.93 -49.57 -20.94
CA ASP A 175 7.04 -49.17 -21.82
C ASP A 175 7.08 -50.10 -23.06
N GLU A 176 7.34 -49.58 -24.27
CA GLU A 176 7.89 -50.36 -25.41
C GLU A 176 8.75 -49.47 -26.36
N ASP A 177 9.63 -50.11 -27.13
CA ASP A 177 10.60 -49.55 -28.11
C ASP A 177 10.72 -50.58 -29.28
N THR A 178 11.34 -50.39 -30.45
CA THR A 178 12.55 -49.63 -30.82
C THR A 178 12.61 -49.35 -32.33
N GLU A 179 13.34 -48.29 -32.73
CA GLU A 179 13.97 -48.13 -34.07
C GLU A 179 13.01 -47.94 -35.29
N ASP A 180 13.42 -47.60 -36.53
CA ASP A 180 14.75 -47.52 -37.18
C ASP A 180 14.87 -46.33 -38.19
N GLN A 181 16.00 -46.25 -38.90
CA GLN A 181 16.59 -45.09 -39.59
C GLN A 181 16.30 -44.96 -41.11
N THR A 182 16.61 -43.79 -41.68
CA THR A 182 17.48 -43.51 -42.88
C THR A 182 17.18 -42.11 -43.48
N LYS A 183 18.03 -41.37 -44.21
CA LYS A 183 19.40 -41.59 -44.76
C LYS A 183 20.17 -40.26 -45.03
N SER A 184 21.45 -40.24 -44.65
CA SER A 184 22.65 -39.50 -45.17
C SER A 184 22.55 -38.29 -46.14
N SER A 185 23.18 -37.16 -45.77
CA SER A 185 24.34 -36.52 -46.45
C SER A 185 24.85 -35.34 -45.58
N VAL A 186 26.10 -35.15 -45.13
CA VAL A 186 27.50 -35.46 -45.54
C VAL A 186 28.18 -34.34 -46.35
N LEU A 187 29.42 -33.98 -45.93
CA LEU A 187 30.32 -32.88 -46.35
C LEU A 187 30.12 -31.54 -45.61
N SER A 188 31.16 -30.83 -45.12
CA SER A 188 32.60 -31.14 -45.08
C SER A 188 33.32 -30.55 -43.85
N ARG A 189 34.48 -31.12 -43.51
CA ARG A 189 35.40 -30.67 -42.45
C ARG A 189 36.11 -29.35 -42.80
N GLN A 190 36.49 -28.58 -41.79
CA GLN A 190 37.91 -28.29 -41.55
C GLN A 190 38.19 -27.99 -40.08
N SER A 191 39.41 -28.32 -39.64
CA SER A 191 39.89 -28.16 -38.25
C SER A 191 41.34 -27.65 -38.25
N LYS A 192 41.74 -26.94 -37.19
CA LYS A 192 43.13 -26.62 -36.84
C LYS A 192 43.22 -26.21 -35.36
N SER A 193 44.43 -26.24 -34.80
CA SER A 193 44.67 -26.25 -33.35
C SER A 193 46.05 -25.67 -32.97
N VAL A 194 46.29 -25.53 -31.64
CA VAL A 194 47.56 -25.22 -30.94
C VAL A 194 47.97 -23.72 -30.82
N SER A 195 47.67 -23.15 -29.63
CA SER A 195 48.56 -22.60 -28.57
C SER A 195 49.97 -22.01 -28.89
N PRO A 196 50.64 -21.29 -27.96
CA PRO A 196 50.23 -20.10 -27.17
C PRO A 196 51.36 -19.03 -27.03
N SER A 197 51.10 -17.82 -26.47
CA SER A 197 51.91 -17.13 -25.40
C SER A 197 51.78 -15.59 -25.26
N THR A 198 51.84 -15.12 -24.00
CA THR A 198 52.34 -13.80 -23.49
C THR A 198 51.75 -12.43 -23.88
N ALA A 199 51.14 -11.79 -22.85
CA ALA A 199 51.13 -10.34 -22.50
C ALA A 199 50.40 -9.34 -23.45
N THR A 200 49.84 -8.20 -23.02
CA THR A 200 49.82 -7.50 -21.70
C THR A 200 48.38 -6.97 -21.40
N ALA A 201 48.08 -6.51 -20.18
CA ALA A 201 46.70 -6.27 -19.70
C ALA A 201 46.09 -4.87 -19.97
N THR A 202 44.77 -4.84 -20.20
CA THR A 202 43.84 -3.72 -19.95
C THR A 202 42.46 -4.27 -19.55
N PRO A 203 41.74 -3.70 -18.56
CA PRO A 203 40.47 -4.25 -18.07
C PRO A 203 39.28 -3.80 -18.94
N SER A 204 38.90 -4.57 -19.96
CA SER A 204 37.68 -4.33 -20.76
C SER A 204 37.11 -5.62 -21.37
N SER A 205 36.82 -6.62 -20.51
CA SER A 205 36.14 -7.86 -20.94
C SER A 205 35.56 -8.66 -19.76
N LEU A 206 34.52 -8.14 -19.10
CA LEU A 206 33.64 -8.94 -18.21
C LEU A 206 32.15 -8.86 -18.58
N ALA A 207 31.79 -8.10 -19.62
CA ALA A 207 30.44 -8.02 -20.16
C ALA A 207 30.12 -9.22 -21.09
N ALA A 208 30.20 -10.47 -20.59
CA ALA A 208 29.75 -11.67 -21.31
C ALA A 208 29.63 -12.97 -20.49
N VAL A 209 28.96 -13.01 -19.32
CA VAL A 209 28.22 -14.23 -18.87
C VAL A 209 26.96 -13.86 -18.07
N TYR A 210 25.98 -13.25 -18.73
CA TYR A 210 24.57 -13.49 -18.41
C TYR A 210 23.81 -13.47 -19.74
N SER A 211 23.31 -14.64 -20.15
CA SER A 211 22.52 -14.75 -21.38
C SER A 211 21.10 -14.27 -21.07
N SER A 212 20.81 -13.00 -21.38
CA SER A 212 19.44 -12.45 -21.41
C SER A 212 18.68 -12.97 -22.64
N SER A 213 18.64 -14.30 -22.77
CA SER A 213 17.97 -15.04 -23.85
C SER A 213 16.59 -15.53 -23.42
N GLU A 214 15.84 -14.68 -22.71
CA GLU A 214 14.40 -14.80 -22.49
C GLU A 214 13.76 -13.54 -23.08
N PHE A 215 12.74 -13.74 -23.93
CA PHE A 215 12.04 -12.69 -24.68
C PHE A 215 12.91 -11.86 -25.64
N PRO A 216 13.11 -12.34 -26.89
CA PRO A 216 13.31 -11.42 -28.01
C PRO A 216 12.11 -10.46 -28.04
N ILE A 217 12.36 -9.15 -27.96
CA ILE A 217 11.31 -8.13 -28.11
C ILE A 217 10.90 -8.12 -29.58
N GLN A 218 9.93 -8.96 -29.92
CA GLN A 218 9.28 -8.96 -31.23
C GLN A 218 8.42 -7.70 -31.32
N THR A 219 8.89 -6.71 -32.06
CA THR A 219 8.22 -5.43 -32.34
C THR A 219 7.04 -5.54 -33.32
N GLY A 220 6.51 -6.76 -33.52
CA GLY A 220 5.27 -6.98 -34.25
C GLY A 220 4.06 -6.69 -33.39
N GLU A 221 2.90 -6.50 -34.03
CA GLU A 221 1.62 -6.40 -33.34
C GLU A 221 1.35 -7.66 -32.51
N ALA A 222 0.77 -7.50 -31.32
CA ALA A 222 0.58 -8.60 -30.38
C ALA A 222 -0.61 -9.47 -30.81
N ASP A 223 -0.33 -10.59 -31.47
CA ASP A 223 -1.35 -11.56 -31.86
C ASP A 223 -1.84 -12.37 -30.64
N TRP A 224 -3.07 -12.09 -30.21
CA TRP A 224 -3.82 -12.87 -29.22
C TRP A 224 -5.00 -13.66 -29.82
N SER A 225 -5.09 -13.80 -31.15
CA SER A 225 -6.18 -14.54 -31.82
C SER A 225 -6.28 -16.03 -31.45
N HIS A 226 -5.20 -16.57 -30.88
CA HIS A 226 -5.10 -17.93 -30.35
C HIS A 226 -5.67 -18.11 -28.92
N LEU A 227 -5.99 -17.03 -28.22
CA LEU A 227 -6.60 -17.07 -26.87
C LEU A 227 -8.12 -17.25 -26.95
N PRO A 228 -8.80 -17.70 -25.88
CA PRO A 228 -10.26 -17.75 -25.84
C PRO A 228 -10.91 -16.35 -26.00
N PRO A 229 -12.13 -16.24 -26.55
CA PRO A 229 -12.74 -14.96 -26.92
C PRO A 229 -12.82 -13.93 -25.78
N GLU A 230 -13.07 -14.38 -24.55
CA GLU A 230 -13.14 -13.55 -23.36
C GLU A 230 -11.78 -12.94 -22.97
N TYR A 231 -10.68 -13.65 -23.22
CA TYR A 231 -9.32 -13.11 -23.06
C TYR A 231 -8.97 -12.16 -24.20
N GLN A 232 -9.40 -12.44 -25.44
CA GLN A 232 -9.24 -11.51 -26.56
C GLN A 232 -9.98 -10.19 -26.30
N GLN A 233 -11.22 -10.26 -25.80
CA GLN A 233 -12.01 -9.08 -25.42
C GLN A 233 -11.32 -8.29 -24.30
N GLY A 234 -10.81 -8.96 -23.27
CA GLY A 234 -10.06 -8.33 -22.19
C GLY A 234 -8.81 -7.59 -22.68
N LEU A 235 -7.96 -8.23 -23.49
CA LEU A 235 -6.74 -7.60 -24.04
C LEU A 235 -7.03 -6.48 -25.04
N SER A 236 -8.07 -6.63 -25.86
CA SER A 236 -8.48 -5.57 -26.81
C SER A 236 -9.00 -4.35 -26.06
N PHE A 237 -9.89 -4.56 -25.07
CA PHE A 237 -10.33 -3.49 -24.18
C PHE A 237 -9.14 -2.81 -23.48
N PHE A 238 -8.17 -3.59 -22.98
CA PHE A 238 -6.98 -3.08 -22.33
C PHE A 238 -6.24 -2.06 -23.21
N VAL A 239 -5.86 -2.46 -24.43
CA VAL A 239 -5.08 -1.63 -25.35
C VAL A 239 -5.88 -0.42 -25.88
N GLU A 240 -7.21 -0.54 -25.99
CA GLU A 240 -8.10 0.56 -26.42
C GLU A 240 -8.48 1.56 -25.31
N ASN A 241 -8.44 1.16 -24.03
CA ASN A 241 -9.05 1.92 -22.93
C ASN A 241 -8.11 2.29 -21.80
N LEU A 242 -7.01 1.56 -21.61
CA LEU A 242 -6.13 1.67 -20.44
C LEU A 242 -4.70 2.03 -20.88
N ASN A 243 -4.02 2.85 -20.07
CA ASN A 243 -2.67 3.35 -20.35
C ASN A 243 -1.91 3.61 -19.04
N HIS A 244 -0.69 4.16 -19.11
CA HIS A 244 0.16 4.43 -17.95
C HIS A 244 -0.48 5.29 -16.84
N PHE A 245 -1.40 6.20 -17.18
CA PHE A 245 -2.13 6.98 -16.17
C PHE A 245 -3.07 6.11 -15.32
N ASN A 246 -3.61 5.01 -15.85
CA ASN A 246 -4.34 4.00 -15.06
C ASN A 246 -3.44 3.20 -14.10
N TYR A 247 -2.12 3.28 -14.26
CA TYR A 247 -1.14 2.74 -13.31
C TYR A 247 -0.55 3.85 -12.43
N CYS A 248 -1.10 5.06 -12.54
CA CYS A 248 -0.63 6.28 -11.90
C CYS A 248 0.85 6.60 -12.23
N ILE A 249 1.34 6.15 -13.39
CA ILE A 249 2.68 6.44 -13.91
C ILE A 249 2.57 7.59 -14.91
N PRO A 250 3.33 8.69 -14.75
CA PRO A 250 3.15 9.90 -15.55
C PRO A 250 3.81 9.86 -16.93
N LEU A 251 4.60 8.82 -17.25
CA LEU A 251 5.41 8.73 -18.47
C LEU A 251 5.52 7.28 -18.95
N ASP A 252 5.42 7.08 -20.26
CA ASP A 252 5.63 5.77 -20.92
C ASP A 252 6.29 5.93 -22.29
N SER A 253 7.50 6.52 -22.29
CA SER A 253 8.29 6.85 -23.49
C SER A 253 8.57 5.64 -24.40
N ASP A 254 8.61 4.42 -23.84
CA ASP A 254 8.80 3.16 -24.57
C ASP A 254 7.46 2.55 -25.08
N GLY A 255 6.29 3.05 -24.65
CA GLY A 255 4.98 2.46 -24.95
C GLY A 255 4.76 1.09 -24.30
N PHE A 256 5.30 0.90 -23.09
CA PHE A 256 5.25 -0.33 -22.33
C PHE A 256 3.83 -0.85 -22.13
N PHE A 257 2.90 -0.01 -21.67
CA PHE A 257 1.57 -0.49 -21.30
C PHE A 257 0.75 -0.89 -22.53
N THR A 258 0.76 -0.09 -23.60
CA THR A 258 -0.08 -0.39 -24.78
C THR A 258 0.52 -1.44 -25.72
N LYS A 259 1.82 -1.78 -25.61
CA LYS A 259 2.51 -2.67 -26.56
C LYS A 259 3.23 -3.84 -25.90
N ILE A 260 4.04 -3.57 -24.88
CA ILE A 260 4.97 -4.56 -24.32
C ILE A 260 4.27 -5.45 -23.28
N LEU A 261 3.53 -4.86 -22.34
CA LEU A 261 2.82 -5.59 -21.28
C LEU A 261 1.80 -6.61 -21.82
N PRO A 262 0.96 -6.33 -22.85
CA PRO A 262 0.04 -7.30 -23.42
C PRO A 262 0.77 -8.44 -24.15
N ASN A 263 1.85 -8.12 -24.88
CA ASN A 263 2.67 -9.11 -25.57
C ASN A 263 3.35 -10.09 -24.58
N MET A 264 3.85 -9.57 -23.45
CA MET A 264 4.37 -10.40 -22.36
C MET A 264 3.26 -11.21 -21.66
N ALA A 265 2.06 -10.63 -21.51
CA ALA A 265 0.91 -11.31 -20.89
C ALA A 265 0.49 -12.56 -21.67
N THR A 266 0.39 -12.50 -23.00
CA THR A 266 0.05 -13.70 -23.83
C THR A 266 0.97 -14.90 -23.62
N ARG A 267 2.19 -14.67 -23.08
CA ARG A 267 3.24 -15.69 -22.88
C ARG A 267 3.37 -16.15 -21.42
N HIS A 268 2.60 -15.59 -20.49
CA HIS A 268 2.69 -15.89 -19.06
C HIS A 268 1.30 -15.86 -18.39
N GLU A 269 0.69 -17.02 -18.20
CA GLU A 269 -0.71 -17.14 -17.79
C GLU A 269 -1.10 -16.37 -16.50
N PRO A 270 -0.27 -16.31 -15.43
CA PRO A 270 -0.59 -15.49 -14.25
C PRO A 270 -0.67 -14.00 -14.58
N LEU A 271 0.16 -13.51 -15.50
CA LEU A 271 0.14 -12.11 -15.97
C LEU A 271 -1.06 -11.87 -16.88
N LEU A 272 -1.39 -12.81 -17.77
CA LEU A 272 -2.60 -12.76 -18.60
C LEU A 272 -3.87 -12.64 -17.73
N ASN A 273 -4.00 -13.51 -16.73
CA ASN A 273 -5.13 -13.50 -15.81
C ASN A 273 -5.18 -12.22 -14.96
N ALA A 274 -4.04 -11.64 -14.56
CA ALA A 274 -4.02 -10.36 -13.85
C ALA A 274 -4.45 -9.19 -14.76
N LEU A 275 -3.96 -9.15 -16.00
CA LEU A 275 -4.22 -8.07 -16.96
C LEU A 275 -5.68 -8.11 -17.47
N VAL A 276 -6.19 -9.31 -17.79
CA VAL A 276 -7.60 -9.52 -18.17
C VAL A 276 -8.52 -9.28 -16.98
N GLY A 277 -8.11 -9.62 -15.74
CA GLY A 277 -8.87 -9.27 -14.54
C GLY A 277 -9.04 -7.77 -14.33
N PHE A 278 -7.96 -6.99 -14.47
CA PHE A 278 -8.02 -5.52 -14.40
C PHE A 278 -8.85 -4.90 -15.55
N SER A 279 -8.82 -5.52 -16.73
CA SER A 279 -9.64 -5.13 -17.88
C SER A 279 -11.12 -5.42 -17.63
N ALA A 280 -11.44 -6.63 -17.15
CA ALA A 280 -12.79 -7.04 -16.78
C ALA A 280 -13.38 -6.16 -15.68
N TYR A 281 -12.58 -5.76 -14.67
CA TYR A 281 -13.00 -4.83 -13.64
C TYR A 281 -13.53 -3.49 -14.22
N HIS A 282 -12.79 -2.90 -15.15
CA HIS A 282 -13.19 -1.68 -15.84
C HIS A 282 -14.34 -1.86 -16.86
N ILE A 283 -14.59 -3.08 -17.34
CA ILE A 283 -15.79 -3.42 -18.14
C ILE A 283 -17.01 -3.54 -17.22
N THR A 284 -16.88 -4.26 -16.11
CA THR A 284 -17.92 -4.49 -15.10
C THR A 284 -18.43 -3.19 -14.49
N LEU A 285 -17.54 -2.24 -14.17
CA LEU A 285 -17.94 -0.88 -13.72
C LEU A 285 -18.77 -0.10 -14.75
N ARG A 286 -18.60 -0.37 -16.04
CA ARG A 286 -19.37 0.26 -17.13
C ARG A 286 -20.68 -0.48 -17.45
N ASN A 287 -20.94 -1.61 -16.79
CA ASN A 287 -22.10 -2.45 -17.02
C ASN A 287 -23.11 -2.32 -15.86
N PRO A 288 -24.32 -1.77 -16.08
CA PRO A 288 -25.37 -1.70 -15.06
C PRO A 288 -25.89 -3.06 -14.55
N GLN A 289 -25.46 -4.17 -15.17
CA GLN A 289 -25.72 -5.56 -14.76
C GLN A 289 -24.42 -6.33 -14.50
N GLY A 290 -23.29 -5.63 -14.35
CA GLY A 290 -21.99 -6.22 -14.03
C GLY A 290 -21.96 -6.77 -12.60
N LYS A 291 -21.17 -7.80 -12.38
CA LYS A 291 -21.09 -8.53 -11.10
C LYS A 291 -19.65 -8.68 -10.65
N LEU A 292 -19.45 -8.71 -9.34
CA LEU A 292 -18.13 -8.89 -8.72
C LEU A 292 -17.33 -10.11 -9.29
N GLN A 293 -18.03 -11.21 -9.61
CA GLN A 293 -17.43 -12.43 -10.14
C GLN A 293 -16.83 -12.27 -11.55
N ASP A 294 -17.33 -11.34 -12.37
CA ASP A 294 -16.92 -11.12 -13.76
C ASP A 294 -15.40 -10.91 -13.87
N PHE A 295 -14.82 -10.16 -12.92
CA PHE A 295 -13.38 -9.90 -12.83
C PHE A 295 -12.68 -10.77 -11.78
N LEU A 296 -13.33 -11.08 -10.64
CA LEU A 296 -12.69 -11.84 -9.56
C LEU A 296 -12.24 -13.23 -9.99
N GLN A 297 -12.91 -13.86 -10.96
CA GLN A 297 -12.48 -15.15 -11.52
C GLN A 297 -11.05 -15.11 -12.06
N TYR A 298 -10.68 -14.07 -12.81
CA TYR A 298 -9.35 -13.93 -13.40
C TYR A 298 -8.31 -13.54 -12.35
N TYR A 299 -8.66 -12.60 -11.46
CA TYR A 299 -7.82 -12.21 -10.33
C TYR A 299 -7.47 -13.41 -9.42
N ASN A 300 -8.47 -14.19 -9.01
CA ASN A 300 -8.28 -15.38 -8.18
C ASN A 300 -7.46 -16.45 -8.91
N LYS A 301 -7.68 -16.64 -10.22
CA LYS A 301 -6.89 -17.55 -11.06
C LYS A 301 -5.43 -17.11 -11.14
N SER A 302 -5.15 -15.82 -11.30
CA SER A 302 -3.79 -15.26 -11.26
C SER A 302 -3.10 -15.54 -9.92
N VAL A 303 -3.73 -15.21 -8.79
CA VAL A 303 -3.21 -15.47 -7.43
C VAL A 303 -2.94 -16.97 -7.21
N THR A 304 -3.85 -17.84 -7.64
CA THR A 304 -3.73 -19.31 -7.51
C THR A 304 -2.57 -19.86 -8.35
N GLN A 305 -2.38 -19.36 -9.57
CA GLN A 305 -1.29 -19.80 -10.44
C GLN A 305 0.06 -19.26 -9.96
N LEU A 306 0.11 -18.02 -9.49
CA LEU A 306 1.30 -17.41 -8.87
C LEU A 306 1.75 -18.17 -7.61
N LEU A 307 0.80 -18.57 -6.75
CA LEU A 307 1.04 -19.53 -5.65
C LEU A 307 1.62 -20.86 -6.15
N GLY A 308 1.14 -21.35 -7.30
CA GLY A 308 1.66 -22.55 -7.97
C GLY A 308 3.14 -22.44 -8.32
N LEU A 309 3.57 -21.31 -8.90
CA LEU A 309 4.98 -21.06 -9.23
C LEU A 309 5.89 -21.18 -8.00
N PHE A 310 5.51 -20.52 -6.89
CA PHE A 310 6.29 -20.55 -5.65
C PHE A 310 6.27 -21.93 -4.97
N LYS A 311 5.14 -22.66 -5.00
CA LYS A 311 5.05 -24.05 -4.52
C LYS A 311 5.98 -24.97 -5.28
N ARG A 312 6.09 -24.81 -6.61
CA ARG A 312 7.02 -25.56 -7.48
C ARG A 312 8.47 -25.06 -7.39
N ARG A 313 8.73 -23.98 -6.64
CA ARG A 313 10.05 -23.32 -6.48
C ARG A 313 10.65 -22.88 -7.81
N GLU A 314 9.80 -22.49 -8.75
CA GLU A 314 10.22 -21.88 -10.00
C GLU A 314 10.99 -20.58 -9.70
N LYS A 315 12.05 -20.30 -10.47
CA LYS A 315 12.84 -19.09 -10.26
C LYS A 315 12.00 -17.87 -10.64
N PRO A 316 11.86 -16.86 -9.76
CA PRO A 316 11.23 -15.60 -10.14
C PRO A 316 11.89 -15.00 -11.37
N ASN A 317 11.09 -14.52 -12.30
CA ASN A 317 11.55 -13.82 -13.50
C ASN A 317 10.77 -12.51 -13.69
N VAL A 318 11.04 -11.81 -14.79
CA VAL A 318 10.43 -10.49 -15.07
C VAL A 318 8.91 -10.59 -15.24
N ALA A 319 8.39 -11.68 -15.80
CA ALA A 319 6.94 -11.90 -15.90
C ALA A 319 6.30 -12.18 -14.54
N THR A 320 7.00 -12.87 -13.63
CA THR A 320 6.58 -13.00 -12.21
C THR A 320 6.49 -11.64 -11.53
N LEU A 321 7.50 -10.78 -11.70
CA LEU A 321 7.51 -9.42 -11.14
C LEU A 321 6.34 -8.58 -11.66
N LEU A 322 6.08 -8.61 -12.97
CA LEU A 322 4.95 -7.91 -13.59
C LEU A 322 3.59 -8.43 -13.11
N THR A 323 3.43 -9.74 -12.86
CA THR A 323 2.21 -10.27 -12.24
C THR A 323 2.00 -9.65 -10.85
N ILE A 324 3.03 -9.53 -10.02
CA ILE A 324 2.91 -8.95 -8.68
C ILE A 324 2.59 -7.45 -8.75
N LEU A 325 3.23 -6.69 -9.64
CA LEU A 325 2.95 -5.25 -9.81
C LEU A 325 1.54 -4.99 -10.36
N GLN A 326 1.04 -5.86 -11.25
CA GLN A 326 -0.34 -5.81 -11.73
C GLN A 326 -1.34 -6.12 -10.61
N LEU A 327 -1.09 -7.12 -9.77
CA LEU A 327 -1.92 -7.42 -8.60
C LEU A 327 -1.89 -6.27 -7.59
N ALA A 328 -0.71 -5.71 -7.26
CA ALA A 328 -0.58 -4.55 -6.38
C ALA A 328 -1.40 -3.34 -6.86
N THR A 329 -1.49 -3.14 -8.18
CA THR A 329 -2.31 -2.08 -8.79
C THR A 329 -3.81 -2.37 -8.64
N ILE A 330 -4.22 -3.63 -8.79
CA ILE A 330 -5.61 -4.05 -8.50
C ILE A 330 -5.95 -3.81 -7.02
N GLU A 331 -5.03 -4.09 -6.09
CA GLU A 331 -5.26 -3.78 -4.66
C GLU A 331 -5.34 -2.28 -4.39
N GLU A 332 -4.58 -1.45 -5.10
CA GLU A 332 -4.68 0.01 -4.99
C GLU A 332 -6.06 0.52 -5.43
N TYR A 333 -6.59 -0.03 -6.53
CA TYR A 333 -7.93 0.28 -7.03
C TYR A 333 -9.04 -0.15 -6.06
N PHE A 334 -8.84 -1.19 -5.24
CA PHE A 334 -9.74 -1.54 -4.12
C PHE A 334 -9.46 -0.75 -2.83
N GLY A 335 -8.44 0.12 -2.78
CA GLY A 335 -8.00 0.77 -1.55
C GLY A 335 -7.46 -0.20 -0.49
N ASP A 336 -7.06 -1.42 -0.86
CA ASP A 336 -6.57 -2.44 0.07
C ASP A 336 -5.07 -2.31 0.30
N TRP A 337 -4.72 -1.32 1.12
CA TRP A 337 -3.33 -1.01 1.46
C TRP A 337 -2.61 -2.14 2.20
N VAL A 338 -3.34 -3.05 2.86
CA VAL A 338 -2.74 -4.20 3.54
C VAL A 338 -2.23 -5.22 2.52
N ASN A 339 -3.05 -5.56 1.52
CA ASN A 339 -2.63 -6.49 0.47
C ASN A 339 -1.67 -5.84 -0.53
N LEU A 340 -1.88 -4.57 -0.92
CA LEU A 340 -0.92 -3.81 -1.72
C LEU A 340 0.50 -3.86 -1.13
N MET A 341 0.65 -3.63 0.17
CA MET A 341 1.95 -3.68 0.83
C MET A 341 2.57 -5.08 0.86
N GLY A 342 1.78 -6.15 0.94
CA GLY A 342 2.30 -7.52 0.80
C GLY A 342 2.81 -7.81 -0.62
N HIS A 343 2.15 -7.28 -1.65
CA HIS A 343 2.66 -7.34 -3.03
C HIS A 343 3.91 -6.46 -3.23
N GLN A 344 3.97 -5.25 -2.66
CA GLN A 344 5.17 -4.39 -2.72
C GLN A 344 6.38 -5.10 -2.08
N LYS A 345 6.25 -5.71 -0.91
CA LYS A 345 7.37 -6.45 -0.26
C LYS A 345 7.85 -7.66 -1.08
N ALA A 346 6.94 -8.33 -1.79
CA ALA A 346 7.31 -9.42 -2.69
C ALA A 346 7.95 -8.93 -4.00
N ALA A 347 7.46 -7.83 -4.56
CA ALA A 347 8.07 -7.18 -5.73
C ALA A 347 9.50 -6.70 -5.40
N PHE A 348 9.73 -6.19 -4.18
CA PHE A 348 11.07 -5.84 -3.68
C PHE A 348 12.03 -7.04 -3.67
N GLU A 349 11.63 -8.16 -3.07
CA GLU A 349 12.45 -9.37 -3.05
C GLU A 349 12.75 -9.90 -4.48
N ILE A 350 11.80 -9.80 -5.40
CA ILE A 350 12.01 -10.26 -6.78
C ILE A 350 12.91 -9.27 -7.55
N ILE A 351 12.62 -7.97 -7.58
CA ILE A 351 13.37 -6.99 -8.38
C ILE A 351 14.85 -6.94 -7.98
N THR A 352 15.14 -7.04 -6.68
CA THR A 352 16.52 -7.10 -6.14
C THR A 352 17.22 -8.45 -6.35
N SER A 353 16.48 -9.52 -6.70
CA SER A 353 17.04 -10.84 -7.02
C SER A 353 17.32 -11.06 -8.51
N ILE A 354 16.59 -10.38 -9.40
CA ILE A 354 16.73 -10.54 -10.86
C ILE A 354 17.45 -9.37 -11.54
N PHE A 355 17.59 -8.22 -10.87
CA PHE A 355 18.31 -7.06 -11.39
C PHE A 355 19.31 -6.45 -10.39
N THR A 356 20.17 -5.60 -10.91
CA THR A 356 20.94 -4.58 -10.17
C THR A 356 20.50 -3.19 -10.62
N PRO A 357 20.86 -2.09 -9.92
CA PRO A 357 20.56 -0.73 -10.35
C PRO A 357 20.99 -0.41 -11.80
N GLN A 358 22.04 -1.06 -12.28
CA GLN A 358 22.55 -0.87 -13.64
C GLN A 358 21.89 -1.80 -14.66
N THR A 359 21.57 -3.06 -14.33
CA THR A 359 20.95 -3.98 -15.29
C THR A 359 19.46 -3.71 -15.49
N VAL A 360 18.77 -3.19 -14.48
CA VAL A 360 17.35 -2.81 -14.60
C VAL A 360 17.12 -1.70 -15.65
N MET A 361 18.05 -0.74 -15.78
CA MET A 361 17.91 0.37 -16.73
C MET A 361 18.19 -0.02 -18.20
N GLN A 362 18.78 -1.18 -18.45
CA GLN A 362 19.24 -1.61 -19.79
C GLN A 362 18.10 -1.95 -20.76
N THR A 363 16.89 -2.22 -20.28
CA THR A 363 15.74 -2.57 -21.15
C THR A 363 14.51 -1.74 -20.81
N PRO A 364 13.61 -1.48 -21.77
CA PRO A 364 12.31 -0.83 -21.53
C PRO A 364 11.52 -1.49 -20.39
N VAL A 365 11.49 -2.83 -20.39
CA VAL A 365 10.79 -3.64 -19.38
C VAL A 365 11.38 -3.41 -18.00
N GLY A 366 12.71 -3.46 -17.85
CA GLY A 366 13.37 -3.21 -16.58
C GLY A 366 13.13 -1.78 -16.08
N ARG A 367 13.25 -0.77 -16.95
CA ARG A 367 12.94 0.64 -16.60
C ARG A 367 11.54 0.80 -16.06
N MET A 368 10.54 0.21 -16.71
CA MET A 368 9.16 0.31 -16.24
C MET A 368 8.91 -0.50 -14.97
N CYS A 369 9.49 -1.70 -14.83
CA CYS A 369 9.47 -2.45 -13.56
C CYS A 369 10.02 -1.62 -12.39
N LEU A 370 11.12 -0.90 -12.58
CA LEU A 370 11.67 -0.02 -11.55
C LEU A 370 10.76 1.20 -11.31
N SER A 371 10.28 1.87 -12.35
CA SER A 371 9.40 3.04 -12.22
C SER A 371 8.11 2.72 -11.46
N TRP A 372 7.46 1.60 -11.82
CA TRP A 372 6.23 1.10 -11.23
C TRP A 372 6.42 0.65 -9.78
N TYR A 373 7.48 -0.11 -9.49
CA TYR A 373 7.82 -0.49 -8.11
C TYR A 373 8.15 0.74 -7.24
N ALA A 374 9.05 1.61 -7.72
CA ALA A 374 9.55 2.76 -6.97
C ALA A 374 8.45 3.78 -6.67
N ARG A 375 7.38 3.82 -7.47
CA ARG A 375 6.15 4.57 -7.20
C ARG A 375 5.48 4.10 -5.91
N PHE A 376 5.21 2.79 -5.79
CA PHE A 376 4.62 2.21 -4.58
C PHE A 376 5.54 2.41 -3.36
N ASP A 377 6.83 2.13 -3.51
CA ASP A 377 7.82 2.20 -2.44
C ASP A 377 7.93 3.63 -1.86
N ASN A 378 8.14 4.66 -2.70
CA ASN A 378 8.15 6.06 -2.26
C ASN A 378 6.82 6.48 -1.59
N PHE A 379 5.68 6.10 -2.17
CA PHE A 379 4.37 6.51 -1.64
C PHE A 379 4.12 5.92 -0.24
N VAL A 380 4.33 4.60 -0.10
CA VAL A 380 4.13 3.86 1.14
C VAL A 380 5.13 4.34 2.21
N ALA A 381 6.38 4.60 1.85
CA ALA A 381 7.40 5.17 2.74
C ALA A 381 7.04 6.58 3.25
N LEU A 382 6.67 7.51 2.36
CA LEU A 382 6.26 8.88 2.73
C LEU A 382 5.04 8.89 3.64
N MET A 383 3.97 8.21 3.21
CA MET A 383 2.71 8.15 3.96
C MET A 383 2.91 7.46 5.32
N GLY A 384 3.73 6.41 5.39
CA GLY A 384 4.00 5.68 6.64
C GLY A 384 5.00 6.36 7.57
N GLY A 385 5.90 7.20 7.06
CA GLY A 385 7.02 7.76 7.84
C GLY A 385 8.11 6.74 8.15
N PHE A 386 8.37 5.82 7.22
CA PHE A 386 9.45 4.83 7.29
C PHE A 386 10.28 4.90 6.00
N PRO A 387 11.52 4.39 5.95
CA PRO A 387 12.32 4.47 4.73
C PRO A 387 11.73 3.53 3.67
N THR A 388 12.00 3.83 2.40
CA THR A 388 11.80 2.91 1.28
C THR A 388 12.58 1.61 1.48
N ASP A 389 12.11 0.52 0.89
CA ASP A 389 12.84 -0.74 0.86
C ASP A 389 13.98 -0.71 -0.18
N LEU A 390 13.81 -0.06 -1.34
CA LEU A 390 14.92 0.09 -2.29
C LEU A 390 16.00 1.08 -1.79
N PRO A 391 17.29 0.74 -1.93
CA PRO A 391 18.40 1.66 -1.71
C PRO A 391 18.48 2.83 -2.71
N ARG A 392 19.08 3.94 -2.29
CA ARG A 392 19.20 5.20 -3.07
C ARG A 392 19.86 5.01 -4.44
N GLU A 393 20.79 4.08 -4.58
CA GLU A 393 21.50 3.83 -5.84
C GLU A 393 20.58 3.38 -6.99
N TRP A 394 19.39 2.82 -6.70
CA TRP A 394 18.40 2.48 -7.73
C TRP A 394 17.74 3.74 -8.31
N PHE A 395 17.34 4.68 -7.46
CA PHE A 395 16.79 5.98 -7.85
C PHE A 395 17.86 6.85 -8.54
N GLN A 396 19.12 6.78 -8.07
CA GLN A 396 20.25 7.46 -8.70
C GLN A 396 20.54 6.89 -10.09
N ALA A 397 20.61 5.56 -10.26
CA ALA A 397 20.84 4.92 -11.55
C ALA A 397 19.74 5.24 -12.59
N MET A 398 18.48 5.40 -12.14
CA MET A 398 17.39 5.89 -12.99
C MET A 398 17.67 7.31 -13.52
N LEU A 399 18.06 8.23 -12.63
CA LEU A 399 18.36 9.61 -12.97
C LEU A 399 19.62 9.72 -13.87
N ASP A 400 20.67 8.97 -13.57
CA ASP A 400 21.94 8.96 -14.32
C ASP A 400 21.72 8.44 -15.76
N PHE A 401 20.89 7.41 -15.94
CA PHE A 401 20.51 6.88 -17.25
C PHE A 401 19.81 7.93 -18.11
N TYR A 402 18.78 8.62 -17.59
CA TYR A 402 18.07 9.64 -18.36
C TYR A 402 18.93 10.88 -18.63
N GLN A 403 19.84 11.26 -17.72
CA GLN A 403 20.84 12.31 -17.99
C GLN A 403 21.81 11.93 -19.11
N SER A 404 22.22 10.66 -19.20
CA SER A 404 23.00 10.14 -20.35
C SER A 404 22.20 10.19 -21.66
N GLY A 405 20.88 9.94 -21.58
CA GLY A 405 19.93 10.14 -22.68
C GLY A 405 19.93 11.59 -23.20
N ILE A 406 19.76 12.57 -22.31
CA ILE A 406 19.84 14.02 -22.66
C ILE A 406 21.21 14.36 -23.26
N ALA A 407 22.31 13.85 -22.70
CA ALA A 407 23.66 14.12 -23.19
C ALA A 407 23.90 13.55 -24.60
N SER A 408 23.16 12.51 -24.99
CA SER A 408 23.23 11.87 -26.30
C SER A 408 22.27 12.52 -27.31
N ASN A 409 21.04 12.84 -26.88
CA ASN A 409 19.94 13.34 -27.71
C ASN A 409 19.32 14.62 -27.09
N PRO A 410 20.04 15.77 -27.07
CA PRO A 410 19.66 16.94 -26.27
C PRO A 410 18.40 17.69 -26.75
N ASP A 411 17.94 17.41 -27.97
CA ASP A 411 16.73 18.01 -28.57
C ASP A 411 15.46 17.15 -28.34
N GLU A 412 15.60 15.90 -27.91
CA GLU A 412 14.48 15.00 -27.67
C GLU A 412 13.84 15.28 -26.29
N LEU A 413 12.61 15.79 -26.31
CA LEU A 413 11.91 16.25 -25.09
C LEU A 413 11.69 15.14 -24.06
N HIS A 414 11.45 13.89 -24.48
CA HIS A 414 11.10 12.80 -23.56
C HIS A 414 12.21 12.54 -22.53
N TRP A 415 13.49 12.48 -22.93
CA TRP A 415 14.62 12.35 -22.00
C TRP A 415 14.65 13.46 -20.93
N LYS A 416 14.24 14.67 -21.30
CA LYS A 416 14.18 15.82 -20.37
C LYS A 416 13.05 15.64 -19.36
N ILE A 417 11.88 15.20 -19.80
CA ILE A 417 10.72 14.95 -18.93
C ILE A 417 11.00 13.74 -18.01
N ASP A 418 11.56 12.65 -18.55
CA ASP A 418 11.97 11.46 -17.81
C ASP A 418 13.03 11.78 -16.73
N ALA A 419 14.11 12.49 -17.07
CA ALA A 419 15.12 12.90 -16.09
C ALA A 419 14.56 13.87 -15.02
N TRP A 420 13.63 14.74 -15.41
CA TRP A 420 12.98 15.68 -14.49
C TRP A 420 12.05 14.93 -13.52
N SER A 421 11.24 13.99 -14.02
CA SER A 421 10.39 13.12 -13.21
C SER A 421 11.20 12.17 -12.30
N ALA A 422 12.31 11.61 -12.79
CA ALA A 422 13.23 10.81 -11.97
C ALA A 422 13.88 11.63 -10.85
N ARG A 423 14.23 12.90 -11.11
CA ARG A 423 14.74 13.82 -10.08
C ARG A 423 13.69 14.11 -8.99
N LEU A 424 12.41 14.23 -9.35
CA LEU A 424 11.34 14.39 -8.35
C LEU A 424 11.26 13.16 -7.44
N ARG A 425 11.27 11.95 -8.00
CA ARG A 425 11.27 10.69 -7.23
C ARG A 425 12.48 10.56 -6.31
N LEU A 426 13.66 11.05 -6.72
CA LEU A 426 14.86 11.05 -5.88
C LEU A 426 14.75 12.02 -4.69
N ILE A 427 14.13 13.19 -4.88
CA ILE A 427 13.85 14.13 -3.78
C ILE A 427 12.79 13.53 -2.84
N SER A 428 11.76 12.88 -3.36
CA SER A 428 10.76 12.14 -2.57
C SER A 428 11.37 10.99 -1.75
N TYR A 429 12.35 10.28 -2.33
CA TYR A 429 13.16 9.30 -1.61
C TYR A 429 13.88 9.96 -0.42
N ASP A 430 14.68 11.01 -0.67
CA ASP A 430 15.47 11.67 0.37
C ASP A 430 14.58 12.27 1.48
N MET A 431 13.39 12.78 1.11
CA MET A 431 12.33 13.18 2.06
C MET A 431 11.88 12.02 2.97
N SER A 432 11.56 10.85 2.41
CA SER A 432 11.10 9.69 3.20
C SER A 432 12.17 9.21 4.19
N ILE A 433 13.44 9.20 3.78
CA ILE A 433 14.58 8.87 4.64
C ILE A 433 14.72 9.89 5.78
N LEU A 434 14.56 11.19 5.50
CA LEU A 434 14.59 12.25 6.52
C LEU A 434 13.44 12.10 7.52
N PHE A 435 12.20 11.91 7.05
CA PHE A 435 11.02 11.78 7.92
C PHE A 435 11.08 10.52 8.78
N ALA A 436 11.61 9.42 8.24
CA ALA A 436 11.88 8.20 8.99
C ALA A 436 12.96 8.39 10.06
N ARG A 437 14.04 9.12 9.77
CA ARG A 437 15.09 9.43 10.76
C ARG A 437 14.57 10.36 11.85
N GLY A 438 13.81 11.40 11.49
CA GLY A 438 13.20 12.35 12.42
C GLY A 438 12.27 11.69 13.43
N SER A 439 11.22 11.02 12.93
CA SER A 439 10.22 10.32 13.75
C SER A 439 10.78 9.18 14.63
N ARG A 440 11.96 8.66 14.30
CA ARG A 440 12.69 7.65 15.09
C ARG A 440 13.75 8.23 16.04
N GLY A 441 13.93 9.56 16.07
CA GLY A 441 14.97 10.22 16.89
C GLY A 441 16.40 9.88 16.47
N GLN A 442 16.63 9.55 15.19
CA GLN A 442 17.91 9.12 14.62
C GLN A 442 18.73 10.29 14.03
N ILE A 443 18.28 11.52 14.27
CA ILE A 443 18.82 12.79 13.77
C ILE A 443 18.53 13.86 14.84
N SER A 444 19.37 14.89 14.96
CA SER A 444 19.08 16.02 15.86
C SER A 444 18.00 16.93 15.26
N GLN A 445 17.32 17.76 16.08
CA GLN A 445 16.37 18.75 15.53
C GLN A 445 17.06 19.77 14.61
N GLU A 446 18.30 20.15 14.92
CA GLU A 446 19.08 21.11 14.14
C GLU A 446 19.47 20.53 12.77
N ASP A 447 19.94 19.28 12.76
CA ASP A 447 20.23 18.56 11.51
C ASP A 447 18.95 18.29 10.71
N PHE A 448 17.83 17.96 11.38
CA PHE A 448 16.54 17.75 10.72
C PHE A 448 16.05 19.02 10.03
N VAL A 449 16.06 20.17 10.70
CA VAL A 449 15.67 21.46 10.11
C VAL A 449 16.59 21.82 8.93
N LYS A 450 17.88 21.52 9.03
CA LYS A 450 18.88 21.79 7.99
C LYS A 450 18.73 20.87 6.76
N GLU A 451 18.49 19.58 6.95
CA GLU A 451 18.20 18.64 5.86
C GLU A 451 16.81 18.92 5.25
N HIS A 452 15.83 19.37 6.06
CA HIS A 452 14.51 19.77 5.61
C HIS A 452 14.58 20.99 4.69
N GLU A 453 15.25 22.07 5.09
CA GLU A 453 15.38 23.28 4.26
C GLU A 453 16.19 23.02 2.98
N LEU A 454 17.17 22.12 3.01
CA LEU A 454 17.88 21.67 1.81
C LEU A 454 16.93 20.99 0.81
N LEU A 455 16.00 20.16 1.28
CA LEU A 455 14.98 19.53 0.44
C LEU A 455 13.91 20.54 -0.03
N ASN A 456 13.52 21.51 0.79
CA ASN A 456 12.65 22.63 0.39
C ASN A 456 13.28 23.39 -0.78
N GLN A 457 14.57 23.75 -0.69
CA GLN A 457 15.30 24.36 -1.79
C GLN A 457 15.33 23.45 -3.03
N GLN A 458 15.63 22.15 -2.89
CA GLN A 458 15.66 21.24 -4.03
C GLN A 458 14.29 21.11 -4.74
N LEU A 459 13.17 21.10 -4.00
CA LEU A 459 11.83 21.07 -4.58
C LEU A 459 11.49 22.38 -5.32
N ILE A 460 11.87 23.54 -4.77
CA ILE A 460 11.70 24.84 -5.44
C ILE A 460 12.55 24.88 -6.73
N GLU A 461 13.83 24.54 -6.63
CA GLU A 461 14.75 24.52 -7.76
C GLU A 461 14.33 23.52 -8.85
N TRP A 462 13.77 22.37 -8.47
CA TRP A 462 13.23 21.40 -9.43
C TRP A 462 12.18 22.04 -10.35
N LYS A 463 11.28 22.87 -9.81
CA LYS A 463 10.21 23.51 -10.60
C LYS A 463 10.65 24.76 -11.34
N GLU A 464 11.52 25.56 -10.73
CA GLU A 464 11.98 26.85 -11.28
C GLU A 464 13.11 26.69 -12.30
N LYS A 465 14.09 25.82 -12.03
CA LYS A 465 15.26 25.58 -12.90
C LYS A 465 15.04 24.43 -13.91
N ARG A 466 13.78 24.12 -14.25
CA ARG A 466 13.47 23.11 -15.28
C ARG A 466 13.89 23.60 -16.67
N ASP A 467 14.32 22.66 -17.53
CA ASP A 467 14.88 22.96 -18.85
C ASP A 467 13.96 23.89 -19.67
N PRO A 468 14.47 24.93 -20.37
CA PRO A 468 13.66 25.87 -21.13
C PRO A 468 12.72 25.22 -22.17
N ALA A 469 13.08 24.06 -22.72
CA ALA A 469 12.24 23.31 -23.65
C ALA A 469 10.99 22.70 -22.97
N LEU A 470 11.01 22.54 -21.64
CA LEU A 470 9.86 22.18 -20.79
C LEU A 470 9.09 23.41 -20.27
N GLN A 471 9.35 24.58 -20.87
CA GLN A 471 8.68 25.85 -20.60
C GLN A 471 8.22 26.55 -21.88
N ASP A 472 8.24 25.86 -23.03
CA ASP A 472 7.99 26.45 -24.35
C ASP A 472 6.57 27.03 -24.44
N PRO A 473 6.41 28.37 -24.58
CA PRO A 473 5.10 29.01 -24.57
C PRO A 473 4.22 28.65 -25.76
N LYS A 474 4.70 27.92 -26.78
CA LYS A 474 3.85 27.45 -27.90
C LYS A 474 2.91 26.32 -27.51
N TYR A 475 3.30 25.48 -26.54
CA TYR A 475 2.47 24.37 -26.03
C TYR A 475 1.59 24.79 -24.85
N LEU A 476 1.80 25.98 -24.28
CA LEU A 476 1.00 26.46 -23.14
C LEU A 476 -0.39 26.90 -23.61
N ILE A 477 -1.44 26.24 -23.11
CA ILE A 477 -2.85 26.54 -23.42
C ILE A 477 -3.23 27.92 -22.89
N LYS A 478 -3.95 28.67 -23.73
CA LYS A 478 -4.40 30.06 -23.52
C LYS A 478 -5.85 30.23 -23.94
N ASP A 479 -6.19 29.63 -25.08
CA ASP A 479 -7.55 29.56 -25.60
C ASP A 479 -8.16 28.23 -25.16
N PHE A 480 -9.31 28.32 -24.48
CA PHE A 480 -10.10 27.16 -24.05
C PHE A 480 -11.33 27.00 -24.96
N PRO A 481 -11.99 25.82 -24.98
CA PRO A 481 -13.29 25.67 -25.62
C PRO A 481 -14.30 26.70 -25.10
N PRO A 482 -15.40 26.98 -25.83
CA PRO A 482 -16.52 27.73 -25.29
C PRO A 482 -16.94 27.08 -23.97
N ALA A 483 -16.87 27.83 -22.88
CA ALA A 483 -17.15 27.30 -21.55
C ALA A 483 -18.54 26.66 -21.52
N GLU A 484 -18.60 25.39 -21.12
CA GLU A 484 -19.83 24.82 -20.60
C GLU A 484 -20.31 25.66 -19.41
N THR A 485 -21.60 25.56 -19.06
CA THR A 485 -22.15 26.27 -17.91
C THR A 485 -21.54 25.73 -16.62
N LEU A 486 -20.42 26.34 -16.20
CA LEU A 486 -19.78 26.12 -14.91
C LEU A 486 -20.83 26.24 -13.81
N ASP A 487 -20.76 25.35 -12.82
CA ASP A 487 -21.58 25.48 -11.63
C ASP A 487 -21.19 26.80 -10.91
N PRO A 488 -22.13 27.73 -10.66
CA PRO A 488 -21.84 28.95 -9.90
C PRO A 488 -21.25 28.67 -8.50
N ASP A 489 -21.45 27.47 -7.96
CA ASP A 489 -20.95 27.02 -6.67
C ASP A 489 -19.59 26.29 -6.76
N ASP A 490 -19.03 25.98 -7.93
CA ASP A 490 -17.65 25.46 -8.00
C ASP A 490 -16.64 26.57 -7.63
N PHE A 491 -15.69 26.31 -6.72
CA PHE A 491 -14.76 27.33 -6.19
C PHE A 491 -13.48 27.52 -7.03
N VAL A 492 -13.37 26.76 -8.11
CA VAL A 492 -12.21 26.67 -9.01
C VAL A 492 -12.65 27.16 -10.41
N ASN A 493 -11.67 27.43 -11.29
CA ASN A 493 -11.94 27.76 -12.68
C ASN A 493 -11.05 26.87 -13.57
N PRO A 494 -11.60 25.93 -14.36
CA PRO A 494 -10.81 25.05 -15.22
C PRO A 494 -10.13 25.80 -16.36
N TYR A 495 -10.67 26.96 -16.75
CA TYR A 495 -10.18 27.75 -17.89
C TYR A 495 -9.12 28.78 -17.46
N THR A 496 -8.29 28.41 -16.48
CA THR A 496 -7.21 29.27 -15.98
C THR A 496 -5.98 29.16 -16.89
N VAL A 497 -5.67 30.25 -17.60
CA VAL A 497 -4.47 30.35 -18.46
C VAL A 497 -3.19 30.13 -17.64
N GLY A 498 -2.21 29.41 -18.22
CA GLY A 498 -0.93 29.18 -17.54
C GLY A 498 -0.93 28.00 -16.55
N ILE A 499 -1.82 27.03 -16.75
CA ILE A 499 -1.89 25.77 -16.00
C ILE A 499 -1.57 24.58 -16.90
N LEU A 500 -2.27 24.49 -18.04
CA LEU A 500 -2.22 23.37 -18.94
C LEU A 500 -1.21 23.56 -20.08
N TYR A 501 -0.44 22.51 -20.37
CA TYR A 501 0.30 22.35 -21.61
C TYR A 501 -0.38 21.31 -22.50
N ASP A 502 -0.34 21.52 -23.81
CA ASP A 502 -0.67 20.54 -24.83
C ASP A 502 0.49 19.56 -25.06
N PHE A 503 0.24 18.50 -25.83
CA PHE A 503 1.28 17.58 -26.26
C PHE A 503 2.36 18.28 -27.10
N PRO A 504 3.65 17.93 -26.92
CA PRO A 504 4.20 16.85 -26.09
C PRO A 504 4.66 17.31 -24.69
N LEU A 505 4.12 18.41 -24.15
CA LEU A 505 4.42 18.88 -22.79
C LEU A 505 3.29 18.65 -21.78
N PHE A 506 2.21 17.96 -22.15
CA PHE A 506 1.07 17.65 -21.28
C PHE A 506 1.51 17.07 -19.91
N ASP A 507 2.49 16.17 -19.90
CA ASP A 507 3.00 15.53 -18.68
C ASP A 507 3.69 16.53 -17.72
N VAL A 508 4.11 17.71 -18.22
CA VAL A 508 4.61 18.81 -17.39
C VAL A 508 3.50 19.38 -16.49
N THR A 509 2.25 19.43 -16.96
CA THR A 509 1.09 19.80 -16.15
C THR A 509 0.83 18.75 -15.07
N VAL A 510 0.90 17.46 -15.41
CA VAL A 510 0.69 16.34 -14.47
C VAL A 510 1.76 16.33 -13.37
N LEU A 511 3.05 16.39 -13.74
CA LEU A 511 4.17 16.47 -12.79
C LEU A 511 4.12 17.75 -11.93
N CYS A 512 3.56 18.85 -12.45
CA CYS A 512 3.33 20.07 -11.66
C CYS A 512 2.16 19.93 -10.67
N ALA A 513 1.19 19.04 -10.90
CA ALA A 513 0.15 18.71 -9.93
C ALA A 513 0.74 17.89 -8.77
N GLU A 514 1.44 16.79 -9.08
CA GLU A 514 2.15 15.95 -8.10
C GLU A 514 3.08 16.79 -7.21
N TRP A 515 3.85 17.71 -7.81
CA TRP A 515 4.74 18.60 -7.07
C TRP A 515 4.04 19.43 -6.00
N ASN A 516 2.80 19.91 -6.21
CA ASN A 516 2.11 20.70 -5.19
C ASN A 516 1.74 19.85 -3.96
N SER A 517 1.35 18.60 -4.14
CA SER A 517 1.06 17.70 -3.02
C SER A 517 2.33 17.14 -2.36
N ILE A 518 3.43 17.00 -3.09
CA ILE A 518 4.77 16.76 -2.50
C ILE A 518 5.23 17.96 -1.67
N MET A 519 5.01 19.19 -2.14
CA MET A 519 5.28 20.42 -1.39
C MET A 519 4.43 20.52 -0.11
N ILE A 520 3.16 20.11 -0.15
CA ILE A 520 2.31 20.00 1.06
C ILE A 520 2.92 18.99 2.04
N MET A 521 3.12 17.74 1.61
CA MET A 521 3.70 16.68 2.46
C MET A 521 5.04 17.11 3.07
N HIS A 522 5.87 17.83 2.32
CA HIS A 522 7.14 18.37 2.79
C HIS A 522 6.96 19.54 3.78
N LYS A 523 6.17 20.56 3.45
CA LYS A 523 6.00 21.76 4.29
C LYS A 523 5.31 21.47 5.62
N CYS A 524 4.38 20.51 5.66
CA CYS A 524 3.79 20.05 6.92
C CYS A 524 4.81 19.41 7.88
N GLN A 525 6.02 19.06 7.43
CA GLN A 525 7.13 18.59 8.27
C GLN A 525 8.03 19.74 8.81
N SER A 526 7.72 21.01 8.51
CA SER A 526 8.51 22.16 8.98
C SER A 526 8.27 22.46 10.47
N SER A 527 9.34 22.69 11.23
CA SER A 527 9.28 23.07 12.66
C SER A 527 9.63 24.54 12.93
N GLY A 528 9.69 25.40 11.91
CA GLY A 528 10.18 26.78 12.02
C GLY A 528 9.20 27.89 11.58
N MET A 529 8.11 27.54 10.90
CA MET A 529 7.13 28.49 10.39
C MET A 529 6.01 28.76 11.40
N ARG A 530 5.42 29.96 11.41
CA ARG A 530 4.25 30.21 12.26
C ARG A 530 3.02 29.42 11.77
N PRO A 531 2.13 28.98 12.67
CA PRO A 531 0.89 28.26 12.33
C PRO A 531 0.05 28.90 11.20
N ASP A 532 -0.13 30.22 11.25
CA ASP A 532 -0.93 30.99 10.29
C ASP A 532 -0.27 31.06 8.90
N GLN A 533 1.06 31.22 8.88
CA GLN A 533 1.85 31.28 7.66
C GLN A 533 1.95 29.92 6.99
N LEU A 534 2.12 28.85 7.78
CA LEU A 534 2.17 27.48 7.30
C LEU A 534 0.82 27.10 6.66
N PHE A 535 -0.30 27.33 7.34
CA PHE A 535 -1.61 27.01 6.76
C PHE A 535 -1.86 27.78 5.46
N ALA A 536 -1.51 29.07 5.38
CA ALA A 536 -1.68 29.86 4.16
C ALA A 536 -0.83 29.33 2.97
N ASP A 537 0.40 28.87 3.22
CA ASP A 537 1.28 28.34 2.18
C ASP A 537 0.85 26.92 1.73
N LEU A 538 0.38 26.08 2.65
CA LEU A 538 -0.23 24.77 2.35
C LEU A 538 -1.53 24.93 1.57
N ASN A 539 -2.40 25.86 1.98
CA ASN A 539 -3.65 26.21 1.29
C ASN A 539 -3.39 26.67 -0.15
N ARG A 540 -2.35 27.49 -0.38
CA ARG A 540 -1.93 27.93 -1.72
C ARG A 540 -1.55 26.75 -2.63
N HIS A 541 -0.84 25.77 -2.09
CA HIS A 541 -0.52 24.54 -2.83
C HIS A 541 -1.79 23.69 -3.08
N ALA A 542 -2.66 23.54 -2.08
CA ALA A 542 -3.90 22.75 -2.17
C ALA A 542 -4.86 23.33 -3.22
N TYR A 543 -5.12 24.64 -3.18
CA TYR A 543 -5.92 25.33 -4.20
C TYR A 543 -5.31 25.17 -5.60
N ARG A 544 -3.98 25.22 -5.73
CA ARG A 544 -3.31 24.99 -7.02
C ARG A 544 -3.44 23.54 -7.51
N THR A 545 -3.46 22.56 -6.61
CA THR A 545 -3.79 21.16 -6.96
C THR A 545 -5.24 21.04 -7.45
N CYS A 546 -6.20 21.69 -6.79
CA CYS A 546 -7.59 21.73 -7.24
C CYS A 546 -7.71 22.35 -8.64
N GLN A 547 -7.01 23.47 -8.90
CA GLN A 547 -6.92 24.05 -10.24
C GLN A 547 -6.39 23.06 -11.29
N TYR A 548 -5.31 22.32 -10.99
CA TYR A 548 -4.78 21.32 -11.94
C TYR A 548 -5.80 20.21 -12.23
N PHE A 549 -6.44 19.66 -11.20
CA PHE A 549 -7.41 18.57 -11.39
C PHE A 549 -8.57 18.99 -12.28
N GLU A 550 -9.19 20.13 -11.99
CA GLU A 550 -10.36 20.59 -12.76
C GLU A 550 -9.99 21.04 -14.18
N THR A 551 -8.82 21.66 -14.35
CA THR A 551 -8.29 21.98 -15.70
C THR A 551 -8.10 20.72 -16.54
N LEU A 552 -7.68 19.61 -15.92
CA LEU A 552 -7.53 18.32 -16.60
C LEU A 552 -8.87 17.62 -16.83
N GLU A 553 -9.81 17.71 -15.89
CA GLU A 553 -11.17 17.15 -15.94
C GLU A 553 -11.99 17.72 -17.11
N PHE A 554 -11.95 19.05 -17.31
CA PHE A 554 -12.72 19.74 -18.36
C PHE A 554 -11.97 19.94 -19.69
N TRP A 555 -10.71 19.53 -19.81
CA TRP A 555 -9.97 19.67 -21.07
C TRP A 555 -10.29 18.53 -22.06
N PRO A 556 -10.86 18.81 -23.26
CA PRO A 556 -11.38 17.75 -24.13
C PRO A 556 -10.34 16.76 -24.70
N SER A 557 -9.05 17.10 -24.63
CA SER A 557 -7.96 16.22 -25.10
C SER A 557 -7.19 15.57 -23.95
N THR A 558 -7.68 15.63 -22.71
CA THR A 558 -7.08 14.91 -21.57
C THR A 558 -7.16 13.39 -21.80
N PRO A 559 -6.02 12.66 -21.73
CA PRO A 559 -6.03 11.21 -21.78
C PRO A 559 -6.84 10.57 -20.66
N ARG A 560 -7.47 9.43 -20.97
CA ARG A 560 -8.16 8.59 -19.98
C ARG A 560 -7.19 8.19 -18.85
N GLY A 561 -7.68 8.21 -17.61
CA GLY A 561 -6.92 7.81 -16.42
C GLY A 561 -6.10 8.92 -15.75
N VAL A 562 -5.88 10.08 -16.39
CA VAL A 562 -5.04 11.17 -15.81
C VAL A 562 -5.51 11.61 -14.43
N LEU A 563 -6.83 11.73 -14.21
CA LEU A 563 -7.40 12.08 -12.90
C LEU A 563 -7.07 11.05 -11.81
N VAL A 564 -6.97 9.76 -12.18
CA VAL A 564 -6.61 8.68 -11.24
C VAL A 564 -5.16 8.81 -10.80
N LEU A 565 -4.23 9.20 -11.68
CA LEU A 565 -2.84 9.48 -11.27
C LEU A 565 -2.78 10.51 -10.15
N ILE A 566 -3.58 11.57 -10.23
CA ILE A 566 -3.60 12.67 -9.27
C ILE A 566 -4.63 12.50 -8.13
N GLN A 567 -5.23 11.32 -7.94
CA GLN A 567 -6.20 11.04 -6.85
C GLN A 567 -5.67 11.44 -5.47
N ALA A 568 -4.43 11.04 -5.17
CA ALA A 568 -3.80 11.31 -3.87
C ALA A 568 -3.53 12.82 -3.70
N CYS A 569 -3.36 13.54 -4.80
CA CYS A 569 -3.15 14.98 -4.77
C CYS A 569 -4.41 15.70 -4.27
N ILE A 570 -5.59 15.29 -4.73
CA ILE A 570 -6.89 15.81 -4.27
C ILE A 570 -7.19 15.41 -2.82
N ALA A 571 -6.95 14.16 -2.44
CA ALA A 571 -7.11 13.71 -1.06
C ALA A 571 -6.25 14.53 -0.08
N ILE A 572 -5.02 14.88 -0.47
CA ILE A 572 -4.13 15.77 0.31
C ILE A 572 -4.63 17.22 0.30
N ALA A 573 -5.15 17.72 -0.83
CA ALA A 573 -5.63 19.10 -0.95
C ALA A 573 -6.87 19.38 -0.07
N ALA A 574 -7.78 18.41 0.08
CA ALA A 574 -8.99 18.52 0.91
C ALA A 574 -8.69 18.92 2.36
N LEU A 575 -7.55 18.49 2.91
CA LEU A 575 -7.11 18.76 4.29
C LEU A 575 -6.70 20.23 4.54
N PHE A 576 -6.37 20.98 3.47
CA PHE A 576 -5.78 22.33 3.58
C PHE A 576 -6.56 23.41 2.81
N CYS A 577 -7.63 23.04 2.09
CA CYS A 577 -8.62 23.99 1.58
C CYS A 577 -9.51 24.55 2.72
N PRO A 578 -10.27 25.63 2.46
CA PRO A 578 -11.31 26.11 3.37
C PRO A 578 -12.34 25.01 3.69
N GLN A 579 -12.91 25.07 4.88
CA GLN A 579 -13.80 24.03 5.43
C GLN A 579 -15.23 24.55 5.52
N ASP A 580 -15.76 24.91 4.35
CA ASP A 580 -17.13 25.36 4.14
C ASP A 580 -17.84 24.48 3.10
N GLU A 581 -19.18 24.52 3.14
CA GLU A 581 -20.09 23.67 2.36
C GLU A 581 -19.78 23.65 0.85
N ARG A 582 -19.36 24.79 0.28
CA ARG A 582 -18.98 24.94 -1.12
C ARG A 582 -17.76 24.09 -1.47
N HIS A 583 -16.70 24.19 -0.66
CA HIS A 583 -15.49 23.40 -0.84
C HIS A 583 -15.76 21.91 -0.56
N HIS A 584 -16.54 21.60 0.50
CA HIS A 584 -16.91 20.23 0.84
C HIS A 584 -17.67 19.54 -0.29
N MET A 585 -18.68 20.18 -0.88
CA MET A 585 -19.45 19.62 -1.99
C MET A 585 -18.59 19.42 -3.25
N TRP A 586 -17.68 20.36 -3.55
CA TRP A 586 -16.71 20.21 -4.64
C TRP A 586 -15.81 18.99 -4.44
N PHE A 587 -15.22 18.80 -3.25
CA PHE A 587 -14.40 17.61 -2.98
C PHE A 587 -15.20 16.31 -3.03
N ARG A 588 -16.43 16.30 -2.51
CA ARG A 588 -17.36 15.15 -2.62
C ARG A 588 -17.63 14.77 -4.08
N ARG A 589 -17.82 15.75 -4.98
CA ARG A 589 -17.93 15.53 -6.44
C ARG A 589 -16.67 14.88 -7.01
N LYS A 590 -15.48 15.41 -6.71
CA LYS A 590 -14.23 14.86 -7.28
C LYS A 590 -13.90 13.46 -6.72
N PHE A 591 -14.22 13.16 -5.46
CA PHE A 591 -14.09 11.79 -4.91
C PHE A 591 -15.12 10.81 -5.52
N ALA A 592 -16.36 11.23 -5.74
CA ALA A 592 -17.36 10.44 -6.46
C ALA A 592 -16.92 10.11 -7.90
N LEU A 593 -16.38 11.11 -8.62
CA LEU A 593 -15.82 10.94 -9.96
C LEU A 593 -14.70 9.88 -9.96
N LEU A 594 -13.74 9.98 -9.04
CA LEU A 594 -12.65 9.00 -8.93
C LEU A 594 -13.14 7.57 -8.64
N GLU A 595 -14.17 7.39 -7.81
CA GLU A 595 -14.75 6.06 -7.57
C GLU A 595 -15.55 5.52 -8.75
N THR A 596 -16.25 6.37 -9.51
CA THR A 596 -16.91 5.94 -10.76
C THR A 596 -15.91 5.61 -11.88
N MET A 597 -14.68 6.15 -11.82
CA MET A 597 -13.54 5.69 -12.63
C MET A 597 -12.94 4.36 -12.13
N GLY A 598 -13.36 3.87 -10.97
CA GLY A 598 -12.94 2.62 -10.34
C GLY A 598 -11.90 2.76 -9.22
N TYR A 599 -11.45 3.97 -8.88
CA TYR A 599 -10.47 4.14 -7.80
C TYR A 599 -11.16 4.24 -6.44
N ILE A 600 -11.34 3.11 -5.73
CA ILE A 600 -12.08 3.04 -4.46
C ILE A 600 -11.26 3.66 -3.32
N HIS A 601 -11.81 4.67 -2.63
CA HIS A 601 -11.16 5.22 -1.45
C HIS A 601 -11.25 4.25 -0.27
N PRO A 602 -10.16 4.03 0.48
CA PRO A 602 -10.16 3.14 1.64
C PRO A 602 -11.06 3.70 2.76
N LEU A 603 -11.78 2.83 3.46
CA LEU A 603 -12.72 3.21 4.52
C LEU A 603 -12.18 4.24 5.54
N PRO A 604 -10.93 4.16 6.04
CA PRO A 604 -10.42 5.17 6.97
C PRO A 604 -10.26 6.57 6.35
N LEU A 605 -10.01 6.69 5.05
CA LEU A 605 -10.01 7.98 4.34
C LEU A 605 -11.44 8.52 4.22
N ARG A 606 -12.41 7.65 3.93
CA ARG A 606 -13.84 8.03 3.86
C ARG A 606 -14.37 8.50 5.20
N ILE A 607 -14.07 7.79 6.28
CA ILE A 607 -14.34 8.22 7.65
C ILE A 607 -13.70 9.58 7.89
N LYS A 608 -12.42 9.77 7.50
CA LYS A 608 -11.75 11.04 7.76
C LYS A 608 -12.32 12.23 6.99
N MET A 609 -12.72 12.02 5.74
CA MET A 609 -13.39 13.06 4.94
C MET A 609 -14.81 13.33 5.45
N ALA A 610 -15.55 12.32 5.91
CA ALA A 610 -16.86 12.50 6.55
C ALA A 610 -16.77 13.34 7.84
N GLU A 611 -15.76 13.10 8.69
CA GLU A 611 -15.47 13.94 9.87
C GLU A 611 -15.11 15.38 9.49
N LEU A 612 -14.23 15.54 8.50
CA LEU A 612 -13.74 16.84 8.02
C LEU A 612 -14.86 17.70 7.43
N PHE A 613 -15.72 17.08 6.62
CA PHE A 613 -16.88 17.71 5.99
C PHE A 613 -18.09 17.81 6.95
N ARG A 614 -18.03 17.14 8.11
CA ARG A 614 -19.12 17.00 9.11
C ARG A 614 -20.38 16.32 8.54
N GLU A 615 -20.17 15.44 7.57
CA GLU A 615 -21.19 14.77 6.74
C GLU A 615 -21.03 13.24 6.85
N PRO A 616 -21.62 12.59 7.88
CA PRO A 616 -21.42 11.16 8.16
C PRO A 616 -21.75 10.23 6.98
N ASP A 617 -22.72 10.61 6.14
CA ASP A 617 -23.17 9.83 5.00
C ASP A 617 -22.06 9.61 3.95
N CYS A 618 -21.02 10.47 3.93
CA CYS A 618 -19.83 10.30 3.07
C CYS A 618 -19.10 8.96 3.29
N VAL A 619 -19.27 8.32 4.46
CA VAL A 619 -18.76 6.97 4.74
C VAL A 619 -19.45 5.91 3.86
N ASN A 620 -20.75 6.06 3.61
CA ASN A 620 -21.52 5.20 2.69
C ASN A 620 -21.39 5.64 1.23
N TRP A 621 -21.62 6.92 0.92
CA TRP A 621 -21.42 7.50 -0.40
C TRP A 621 -21.20 9.01 -0.37
N TRP A 622 -20.40 9.50 -1.33
CA TRP A 622 -19.96 10.90 -1.38
C TRP A 622 -21.08 11.90 -1.69
N LEU A 623 -22.01 11.58 -2.59
CA LEU A 623 -23.06 12.52 -3.03
C LEU A 623 -24.38 12.32 -2.28
N PRO A 624 -25.17 13.40 -2.05
CA PRO A 624 -26.52 13.28 -1.51
C PRO A 624 -27.41 12.33 -2.32
N ASN A 625 -28.37 11.69 -1.66
CA ASN A 625 -29.36 10.80 -2.28
C ASN A 625 -28.78 9.62 -3.09
N GLU A 626 -27.55 9.19 -2.78
CA GLU A 626 -26.83 8.11 -3.47
C GLU A 626 -26.59 8.40 -4.98
N GLU A 627 -26.55 9.68 -5.38
CA GLU A 627 -26.35 10.09 -6.78
C GLU A 627 -25.07 9.47 -7.38
N GLY A 628 -25.20 8.74 -8.48
CA GLY A 628 -24.08 8.07 -9.15
C GLY A 628 -23.58 6.77 -8.48
N PHE A 629 -24.10 6.39 -7.31
CA PHE A 629 -23.68 5.16 -6.61
C PHE A 629 -24.34 3.92 -7.24
N SER A 630 -23.77 3.45 -8.35
CA SER A 630 -24.31 2.26 -9.04
C SER A 630 -24.24 1.00 -8.15
N PRO A 631 -25.18 0.03 -8.28
CA PRO A 631 -25.18 -1.19 -7.46
C PRO A 631 -23.88 -2.00 -7.57
N VAL A 632 -23.26 -2.04 -8.75
CA VAL A 632 -21.96 -2.71 -8.96
C VAL A 632 -20.82 -2.00 -8.22
N LEU A 633 -20.84 -0.67 -8.14
CA LEU A 633 -19.88 0.11 -7.34
C LEU A 633 -20.10 -0.10 -5.83
N GLN A 634 -21.35 -0.26 -5.40
CA GLN A 634 -21.70 -0.61 -4.02
C GLN A 634 -21.22 -2.03 -3.65
N GLU A 635 -21.44 -3.04 -4.51
CA GLU A 635 -20.87 -4.40 -4.33
C GLU A 635 -19.34 -4.36 -4.20
N ILE A 636 -18.65 -3.64 -5.09
CA ILE A 636 -17.19 -3.51 -5.10
C ILE A 636 -16.68 -2.83 -3.81
N ARG A 637 -17.34 -1.75 -3.36
CA ARG A 637 -16.97 -1.00 -2.14
C ARG A 637 -17.20 -1.83 -0.88
N ASN A 638 -18.29 -2.59 -0.81
CA ASN A 638 -18.55 -3.52 0.29
C ASN A 638 -17.52 -4.66 0.35
N PHE A 639 -17.24 -5.31 -0.79
CA PHE A 639 -16.21 -6.36 -0.90
C PHE A 639 -14.83 -5.86 -0.47
N ALA A 640 -14.45 -4.65 -0.87
CA ALA A 640 -13.20 -4.03 -0.48
C ALA A 640 -13.12 -3.80 1.04
N ASP A 641 -14.19 -3.33 1.68
CA ASP A 641 -14.23 -3.07 3.12
C ASP A 641 -14.21 -4.37 3.96
N GLU A 642 -14.96 -5.40 3.55
CA GLU A 642 -14.91 -6.73 4.17
C GLU A 642 -13.51 -7.36 4.09
N ARG A 643 -12.90 -7.33 2.90
CA ARG A 643 -11.57 -7.91 2.67
C ARG A 643 -10.48 -7.14 3.42
N ASN A 644 -10.57 -5.81 3.50
CA ASN A 644 -9.71 -4.98 4.35
C ASN A 644 -9.82 -5.38 5.83
N ALA A 645 -11.03 -5.56 6.37
CA ALA A 645 -11.23 -5.96 7.76
C ALA A 645 -10.64 -7.36 8.07
N ALA A 646 -10.78 -8.30 7.14
CA ALA A 646 -10.16 -9.63 7.23
C ALA A 646 -8.62 -9.55 7.19
N ALA A 647 -8.05 -8.80 6.24
CA ALA A 647 -6.61 -8.59 6.12
C ALA A 647 -6.00 -7.91 7.37
N VAL A 648 -6.73 -6.94 7.95
CA VAL A 648 -6.36 -6.28 9.23
C VAL A 648 -6.30 -7.25 10.41
N THR A 649 -7.07 -8.33 10.37
CA THR A 649 -7.04 -9.38 11.40
C THR A 649 -5.87 -10.36 11.20
N ALA A 650 -5.48 -10.61 9.95
CA ALA A 650 -4.44 -11.59 9.61
C ALA A 650 -2.99 -11.05 9.72
N GLN A 651 -2.71 -9.84 9.25
CA GLN A 651 -1.33 -9.42 8.90
C GLN A 651 -0.68 -8.46 9.92
N GLN A 652 -0.37 -8.94 11.13
CA GLN A 652 0.07 -8.13 12.28
C GLN A 652 1.25 -7.14 12.09
N GLU A 653 2.06 -7.29 11.05
CA GLU A 653 3.19 -6.37 10.74
C GLU A 653 2.77 -5.31 9.71
N SER A 654 2.27 -5.71 8.53
CA SER A 654 1.66 -4.80 7.53
C SER A 654 0.61 -3.89 8.17
N VAL A 655 -0.20 -4.43 9.08
CA VAL A 655 -1.25 -3.70 9.80
C VAL A 655 -0.72 -2.63 10.74
N ARG A 656 0.52 -2.70 11.23
CA ARG A 656 1.12 -1.60 12.00
C ARG A 656 1.52 -0.46 11.08
N GLU A 657 2.13 -0.78 9.95
CA GLU A 657 2.57 0.19 8.94
C GLU A 657 1.35 0.89 8.32
N VAL A 658 0.33 0.14 7.93
CA VAL A 658 -0.97 0.66 7.46
C VAL A 658 -1.69 1.47 8.55
N ARG A 659 -1.60 1.09 9.83
CA ARG A 659 -2.10 1.96 10.93
C ARG A 659 -1.28 3.23 11.12
N HIS A 660 0.02 3.26 10.82
CA HIS A 660 0.80 4.51 10.81
C HIS A 660 0.42 5.41 9.62
N ILE A 661 0.20 4.83 8.44
CA ILE A 661 -0.34 5.51 7.25
C ILE A 661 -1.70 6.16 7.59
N PHE A 662 -2.65 5.40 8.14
CA PHE A 662 -3.97 5.93 8.48
C PHE A 662 -3.97 6.86 9.71
N ALA A 663 -3.14 6.62 10.74
CA ALA A 663 -3.04 7.54 11.88
C ALA A 663 -2.51 8.91 11.46
N LYS A 664 -1.53 8.97 10.54
CA LYS A 664 -1.06 10.24 9.96
C LYS A 664 -2.12 11.00 9.18
N MET A 665 -3.13 10.31 8.63
CA MET A 665 -4.31 10.94 8.04
C MET A 665 -5.39 11.30 9.08
N SER A 666 -5.52 10.51 10.15
CA SER A 666 -6.59 10.65 11.15
C SER A 666 -6.34 11.71 12.23
N LEU A 667 -5.10 12.09 12.54
CA LEU A 667 -4.73 12.95 13.69
C LEU A 667 -5.24 14.42 13.63
N MET A 668 -6.55 14.63 13.73
CA MET A 668 -7.23 15.94 13.87
C MET A 668 -8.43 15.92 14.85
N ASP A 669 -8.72 14.80 15.52
CA ASP A 669 -10.06 14.52 16.07
C ASP A 669 -10.48 15.43 17.24
N ASP A 670 -9.53 15.88 18.07
CA ASP A 670 -9.78 16.79 19.20
C ASP A 670 -9.95 18.28 18.79
N ALA A 671 -10.04 18.60 17.48
CA ALA A 671 -10.07 19.98 17.00
C ALA A 671 -11.48 20.62 16.89
N ASN A 672 -12.57 19.85 16.97
CA ASN A 672 -13.85 20.25 16.35
C ASN A 672 -15.15 20.03 17.17
N ALA A 673 -15.08 19.83 18.49
CA ALA A 673 -16.30 19.71 19.33
C ALA A 673 -16.96 21.09 19.59
N PRO A 674 -18.21 21.34 19.13
CA PRO A 674 -18.85 22.65 19.29
C PRO A 674 -19.46 22.84 20.69
N SER A 675 -19.21 23.99 21.32
CA SER A 675 -19.76 24.32 22.64
C SER A 675 -21.22 24.80 22.55
N SER A 676 -22.18 23.94 22.90
CA SER A 676 -23.58 24.33 23.06
C SER A 676 -23.86 24.89 24.47
N SER A 677 -24.24 26.16 24.57
CA SER A 677 -24.77 26.74 25.82
C SER A 677 -25.88 27.76 25.55
N SER A 678 -27.13 27.35 25.82
CA SER A 678 -28.28 28.26 25.86
C SER A 678 -28.18 29.20 27.08
N PRO A 679 -28.61 30.47 26.98
CA PRO A 679 -28.47 31.44 28.06
C PRO A 679 -29.67 31.40 29.02
N ASP A 680 -29.55 30.64 30.12
CA ASP A 680 -30.60 30.60 31.15
C ASP A 680 -30.34 31.55 32.33
N SER A 681 -31.44 32.17 32.77
CA SER A 681 -31.63 33.14 33.85
C SER A 681 -30.60 33.18 35.00
N ALA A 682 -29.96 34.35 35.19
CA ALA A 682 -29.28 34.70 36.45
C ALA A 682 -30.25 35.44 37.39
N SER A 683 -30.46 34.91 38.60
CA SER A 683 -31.27 35.53 39.65
C SER A 683 -30.53 36.70 40.32
N GLY A 684 -31.19 37.84 40.45
CA GLY A 684 -30.60 39.04 41.07
C GLY A 684 -30.75 39.07 42.61
N PRO A 685 -29.76 39.64 43.34
CA PRO A 685 -29.92 40.02 44.75
C PRO A 685 -30.70 41.33 44.90
N SER A 686 -31.12 41.66 46.13
CA SER A 686 -32.19 42.64 46.39
C SER A 686 -31.82 43.77 47.35
N VAL A 687 -32.39 44.96 47.12
CA VAL A 687 -32.65 46.06 48.11
C VAL A 687 -31.36 46.81 48.59
N ASP A 688 -31.30 48.15 48.74
CA ASP A 688 -32.32 49.22 48.71
C ASP A 688 -31.79 50.61 48.23
N SER A 689 -32.73 51.54 48.02
CA SER A 689 -32.68 52.97 48.36
C SER A 689 -31.99 54.02 47.43
N SER A 690 -32.86 54.90 46.91
CA SER A 690 -32.69 56.36 46.77
C SER A 690 -31.49 56.96 46.02
N SER A 691 -31.77 57.58 44.87
CA SER A 691 -31.99 59.05 44.80
C SER A 691 -32.26 59.53 43.36
N ALA A 692 -33.32 60.30 43.17
CA ALA A 692 -33.64 60.94 41.89
C ALA A 692 -33.22 62.42 41.86
N LYS A 693 -32.61 62.88 40.76
CA LYS A 693 -32.63 64.30 40.33
C LYS A 693 -32.09 64.51 38.90
N ARG A 694 -33.01 64.96 38.03
CA ARG A 694 -32.81 65.69 36.76
C ARG A 694 -32.05 64.97 35.65
#